data_AF-A0A7X7TF37-F1
#
_entry.id   AF-A0A7X7TF37-F1
#
_cell.length_a   1.000
_cell.length_b   1.000
_cell.length_c   1.000
_cell.angle_alpha   90.00
_cell.angle_beta   90.00
_cell.angle_gamma   90.00
#
_symmetry.space_group_name_H-M   'P 1'
#
loop_
_entity.id
_entity.type
_entity.pdbx_description
1 polymer ?
#
loop_
_entity_poly.entity_id
_entity_poly.type
_entity_poly.pdbx_seq_one_letter_code
_entity_poly.pdbx_strand_id
1 'polypeptide(L)'
;EIALLDRYKWNEKRFFQFILDEIYARREDTTFQAMAVLLDKSSLAPFDGEPLLDRFDDTSHKHAISVSEDLKYALRRCIEWLGNDAVRDMKERQKVKVYDTDLAEQLTLECLRFMYRILFILFIESRKELEYAPVQSDVYMKGYSFESLRDLVDKVRLEGEESRNGYFLDTSLKKLFSLIYEGYPKRNGTTKTAPAEALGLEGVGADAFEIPPLQSHLFDPERTPLLNRARFRNETLRDVIREMSITRPRGRERAGRVSYSHLGINQLGAVYEGLLSYRGFFAEEDLYEVQPKGESWDELQVGYFVPASRLEEYEETERVRNPDGSLKLYPKGTFIYRLAGREREKSASYYTPETLTQCLVKYALKELLKDKTADEILELKICEPAMGSAAFINEAVTQLAEAYLQLKQRETEITIAVDRYAEEKQRVKMRLSDRTVYGIDLNPIAVELAEVSVWLNTIYKGGYVPWFRTQLMNGNSLIGARRQVYRPDQIREKKKEKQWHTVAPERVEPKTTRPAGSVYHFLLADPAMATYEDKVVKKLKAEELKRFKEWNKDFSRPYDAEEVKTLQRLSDQIDFLWEKHLKARKKVEELTESAISIFGREEKARRRPYTTKEKDAIYESLFHTEKMENAGPYARLKLAMDYWCALWFWPIDKADLLPSRSEFLMHLSLILEGNLIPTAPAQRPLFVENDA
;
A
#
# COMPACT_ATOMS: atom_id res chain seq x y z
N GLU A 1 6.67 31.91 35.66
CA GLU A 1 6.69 30.71 34.79
C GLU A 1 8.13 30.29 34.53
N ILE A 2 8.36 29.00 34.25
CA ILE A 2 9.67 28.46 33.86
C ILE A 2 9.47 27.72 32.53
N ALA A 3 10.36 27.92 31.56
CA ALA A 3 10.34 27.20 30.29
C ALA A 3 11.62 26.37 30.13
N LEU A 4 11.46 25.09 29.81
CA LEU A 4 12.55 24.16 29.56
C LEU A 4 12.60 23.84 28.06
N LEU A 5 13.76 24.12 27.47
CA LEU A 5 13.97 24.21 26.03
C LEU A 5 15.03 23.18 25.61
N ASP A 6 14.68 22.32 24.67
CA ASP A 6 15.66 21.44 24.02
C ASP A 6 16.29 22.18 22.83
N ARG A 7 17.61 22.36 22.87
CA ARG A 7 18.38 23.07 21.84
C ARG A 7 18.25 22.46 20.44
N TYR A 8 17.98 21.16 20.35
CA TYR A 8 17.85 20.43 19.10
C TYR A 8 16.41 20.41 18.56
N LYS A 9 15.44 20.75 19.40
CA LYS A 9 14.00 20.79 19.05
C LYS A 9 13.43 22.21 19.12
N TRP A 10 14.26 23.20 19.40
CA TRP A 10 13.84 24.61 19.48
C TRP A 10 13.31 25.14 18.14
N ASN A 11 13.83 24.65 17.02
CA ASN A 11 13.29 24.91 15.68
C ASN A 11 11.85 24.39 15.51
N GLU A 12 11.49 23.31 16.20
CA GLU A 12 10.10 22.81 16.31
C GLU A 12 9.27 23.58 17.35
N LYS A 13 9.92 24.48 18.11
CA LYS A 13 9.35 25.30 19.19
C LYS A 13 8.52 24.51 20.21
N ARG A 14 8.92 23.26 20.46
CA ARG A 14 8.42 22.42 21.55
C ARG A 14 9.22 22.70 22.81
N PHE A 15 8.53 22.97 23.91
CA PHE A 15 9.14 23.25 25.21
C PHE A 15 8.19 22.81 26.33
N PHE A 16 8.75 22.49 27.49
CA PHE A 16 7.95 22.30 28.70
C PHE A 16 7.76 23.65 29.38
N GLN A 17 6.51 24.04 29.61
CA GLN A 17 6.17 25.24 30.37
C GLN A 17 5.64 24.83 31.74
N PHE A 18 6.24 25.39 32.78
CA PHE A 18 5.80 25.25 34.16
C PHE A 18 5.13 26.56 34.59
N ILE A 19 3.80 26.55 34.60
CA ILE A 19 2.97 27.67 35.07
C ILE A 19 2.86 27.55 36.58
N LEU A 20 3.76 28.23 37.29
CA LEU A 20 3.92 28.10 38.73
C LEU A 20 2.62 28.39 39.50
N ASP A 21 1.86 29.40 39.09
CA ASP A 21 0.61 29.77 39.77
C ASP A 21 -0.44 28.64 39.70
N GLU A 22 -0.58 27.98 38.55
CA GLU A 22 -1.46 26.81 38.41
C GLU A 22 -0.95 25.61 39.22
N ILE A 23 0.36 25.35 39.17
CA ILE A 23 0.98 24.22 39.87
C ILE A 23 0.81 24.39 41.39
N TYR A 24 1.08 25.57 41.95
CA TYR A 24 0.89 25.86 43.38
C TYR A 24 -0.59 25.88 43.79
N ALA A 25 -1.49 26.31 42.89
CA ALA A 25 -2.92 26.31 43.18
C ALA A 25 -3.52 24.90 43.30
N ARG A 26 -3.03 23.91 42.55
CA ARG A 26 -3.53 22.52 42.58
C ARG A 26 -3.27 21.80 43.92
N ARG A 27 -2.21 22.19 44.65
CA ARG A 27 -1.82 21.57 45.93
C ARG A 27 -1.65 20.04 45.86
N GLU A 28 -1.16 19.55 44.73
CA GLU A 28 -0.90 18.12 44.49
C GLU A 28 0.59 17.83 44.67
N ASP A 29 0.94 17.04 45.69
CA ASP A 29 2.32 16.68 46.00
C ASP A 29 3.03 16.01 44.82
N THR A 30 2.32 15.20 44.05
CA THR A 30 2.85 14.51 42.85
C THR A 30 3.24 15.51 41.75
N THR A 31 2.45 16.56 41.54
CA THR A 31 2.75 17.63 40.57
C THR A 31 3.96 18.45 41.01
N PHE A 32 4.11 18.74 42.31
CA PHE A 32 5.30 19.41 42.85
C PHE A 32 6.57 18.56 42.71
N GLN A 33 6.48 17.28 43.01
CA GLN A 33 7.58 16.33 42.84
C GLN A 33 8.00 16.23 41.37
N ALA A 34 7.04 16.12 40.45
CA ALA A 34 7.33 16.08 39.02
C ALA A 34 8.05 17.35 38.54
N MET A 35 7.58 18.54 38.96
CA MET A 35 8.25 19.81 38.65
C MET A 35 9.68 19.85 39.20
N ALA A 36 9.87 19.49 40.47
CA ALA A 36 11.19 19.51 41.12
C ALA A 36 12.16 18.54 40.43
N VAL A 37 11.73 17.32 40.13
CA VAL A 37 12.55 16.31 39.45
C VAL A 37 12.90 16.76 38.02
N LEU A 38 11.93 17.27 37.25
CA LEU A 38 12.17 17.70 35.86
C LEU A 38 13.09 18.92 35.75
N LEU A 39 13.10 19.81 36.75
CA LEU A 39 13.93 21.00 36.77
C LEU A 39 15.27 20.81 37.51
N ASP A 40 15.48 19.67 38.15
CA ASP A 40 16.71 19.41 38.89
C ASP A 40 17.92 19.24 37.96
N LYS A 41 19.08 19.75 38.39
CA LYS A 41 20.33 19.66 37.63
C LYS A 41 20.71 18.21 37.31
N SER A 42 20.49 17.28 38.24
CA SER A 42 20.82 15.86 38.02
C SER A 42 19.92 15.20 36.96
N SER A 43 18.72 15.73 36.72
CA SER A 43 17.84 15.27 35.64
C SER A 43 18.17 15.94 34.30
N LEU A 44 18.48 17.24 34.30
CA LEU A 44 18.72 18.00 33.08
C LEU A 44 20.13 17.82 32.51
N ALA A 45 21.13 17.72 33.39
CA ALA A 45 22.54 17.62 33.04
C ALA A 45 23.26 16.71 34.06
N PRO A 46 22.93 15.40 34.07
CA PRO A 46 23.61 14.45 34.95
C PRO A 46 25.12 14.44 34.69
N PHE A 47 25.91 14.20 35.74
CA PHE A 47 27.36 14.05 35.63
C PHE A 47 27.76 12.76 34.88
N ASP A 48 26.92 11.72 35.01
CA ASP A 48 27.06 10.43 34.32
C ASP A 48 25.68 9.93 33.86
N GLY A 49 25.62 9.35 32.66
CA GLY A 49 24.39 8.93 32.00
C GLY A 49 23.66 10.01 31.20
N GLU A 50 22.52 9.63 30.61
CA GLU A 50 21.73 10.50 29.74
C GLU A 50 20.73 11.38 30.53
N PRO A 51 20.41 12.59 30.06
CA PRO A 51 19.34 13.42 30.62
C PRO A 51 18.02 12.68 30.75
N LEU A 52 17.23 13.01 31.78
CA LEU A 52 15.96 12.35 32.07
C LEU A 52 14.94 12.50 30.94
N LEU A 53 14.91 13.66 30.27
CA LEU A 53 14.01 13.90 29.14
C LEU A 53 14.36 13.01 27.95
N ASP A 54 15.65 12.84 27.64
CA ASP A 54 16.10 11.95 26.56
C ASP A 54 15.70 10.51 26.88
N ARG A 55 15.84 10.08 28.15
CA ARG A 55 15.35 8.76 28.58
C ARG A 55 13.84 8.62 28.44
N PHE A 56 13.05 9.66 28.69
CA PHE A 56 11.60 9.61 28.51
C PHE A 56 11.22 9.50 27.03
N ASP A 57 11.89 10.21 26.14
CA ASP A 57 11.70 10.07 24.70
C ASP A 57 12.06 8.66 24.24
N ASP A 58 13.21 8.14 24.66
CA ASP A 58 13.63 6.77 24.36
C ASP A 58 12.64 5.73 24.89
N THR A 59 12.13 5.93 26.10
CA THR A 59 11.13 5.04 26.71
C THR A 59 9.81 5.10 25.96
N SER A 60 9.38 6.29 25.53
CA SER A 60 8.18 6.49 24.70
C SER A 60 8.32 5.79 23.36
N HIS A 61 9.47 5.93 22.69
CA HIS A 61 9.77 5.22 21.44
C HIS A 61 9.77 3.70 21.61
N LYS A 62 10.42 3.17 22.65
CA LYS A 62 10.41 1.72 22.98
C LYS A 62 9.00 1.22 23.27
N HIS A 63 8.19 2.01 23.98
CA HIS A 63 6.81 1.66 24.25
C HIS A 63 5.97 1.62 22.97
N ALA A 64 6.12 2.60 22.07
CA ALA A 64 5.44 2.61 20.78
C ALA A 64 5.80 1.39 19.91
N ILE A 65 7.07 0.98 19.89
CA ILE A 65 7.52 -0.25 19.21
C ILE A 65 6.88 -1.49 19.84
N SER A 66 6.83 -1.57 21.18
CA SER A 66 6.20 -2.69 21.87
C SER A 66 4.71 -2.79 21.57
N VAL A 67 4.01 -1.65 21.50
CA VAL A 67 2.60 -1.59 21.11
C VAL A 67 2.41 -2.03 19.66
N SER A 68 3.30 -1.63 18.76
CA SER A 68 3.30 -2.09 17.36
C SER A 68 3.37 -3.62 17.26
N GLU A 69 4.29 -4.25 18.00
CA GLU A 69 4.39 -5.72 18.05
C GLU A 69 3.10 -6.35 18.60
N ASP A 70 2.57 -5.86 19.73
CA ASP A 70 1.31 -6.36 20.29
C ASP A 70 0.14 -6.23 19.29
N LEU A 71 0.07 -5.12 18.56
CA LEU A 71 -0.93 -4.88 17.52
C LEU A 71 -0.82 -5.85 16.35
N LYS A 72 0.39 -6.30 15.99
CA LYS A 72 0.58 -7.29 14.93
C LYS A 72 -0.10 -8.61 15.29
N TYR A 73 0.07 -9.07 16.53
CA TYR A 73 -0.64 -10.25 17.02
C TYR A 73 -2.15 -10.03 17.09
N ALA A 74 -2.59 -8.87 17.59
CA ALA A 74 -3.99 -8.50 17.68
C ALA A 74 -4.66 -8.57 16.29
N LEU A 75 -4.07 -7.89 15.31
CA LEU A 75 -4.56 -7.89 13.93
C LEU A 75 -4.63 -9.29 13.31
N ARG A 76 -3.57 -10.11 13.47
CA ARG A 76 -3.56 -11.48 12.95
C ARG A 76 -4.75 -12.27 13.48
N ARG A 77 -5.03 -12.19 14.79
CA ARG A 77 -6.17 -12.88 15.42
C ARG A 77 -7.50 -12.30 14.96
N CYS A 78 -7.63 -10.99 14.92
CA CYS A 78 -8.84 -10.31 14.45
C CYS A 78 -9.20 -10.68 13.01
N ILE A 79 -8.23 -10.77 12.10
CA ILE A 79 -8.45 -11.19 10.70
C ILE A 79 -9.01 -12.61 10.65
N GLU A 80 -8.44 -13.54 11.42
CA GLU A 80 -8.92 -14.92 11.49
C GLU A 80 -10.34 -14.99 12.09
N TRP A 81 -10.63 -14.24 13.15
CA TRP A 81 -11.96 -14.19 13.76
C TRP A 81 -13.01 -13.60 12.81
N LEU A 82 -12.71 -12.47 12.16
CA LEU A 82 -13.58 -11.86 11.16
C LEU A 82 -13.82 -12.81 9.99
N GLY A 83 -12.77 -13.43 9.45
CA GLY A 83 -12.89 -14.38 8.35
C GLY A 83 -13.82 -15.54 8.71
N ASN A 84 -13.62 -16.16 9.87
CA ASN A 84 -14.45 -17.28 10.32
C ASN A 84 -15.91 -16.88 10.61
N ASP A 85 -16.16 -15.71 11.19
CA ASP A 85 -17.51 -15.24 11.47
C ASP A 85 -18.25 -14.84 10.18
N ALA A 86 -17.54 -14.27 9.20
CA ALA A 86 -18.07 -14.02 7.87
C ALA A 86 -18.42 -15.35 7.17
N VAL A 87 -17.54 -16.34 7.22
CA VAL A 87 -17.76 -17.68 6.66
C VAL A 87 -18.95 -18.38 7.33
N ARG A 88 -19.11 -18.24 8.64
CA ARG A 88 -20.29 -18.75 9.35
C ARG A 88 -21.57 -18.11 8.83
N ASP A 89 -21.62 -16.79 8.72
CA ASP A 89 -22.80 -16.10 8.17
C ASP A 89 -23.08 -16.50 6.71
N MET A 90 -22.03 -16.71 5.90
CA MET A 90 -22.15 -17.23 4.53
C MET A 90 -22.79 -18.63 4.50
N LYS A 91 -22.35 -19.54 5.38
CA LYS A 91 -22.90 -20.91 5.49
C LYS A 91 -24.34 -20.91 6.01
N GLU A 92 -24.60 -20.18 7.10
CA GLU A 92 -25.85 -20.27 7.85
C GLU A 92 -26.96 -19.43 7.25
N ARG A 93 -26.70 -18.15 6.94
CA ARG A 93 -27.71 -17.20 6.45
C ARG A 93 -27.70 -17.08 4.94
N GLN A 94 -26.53 -16.96 4.31
CA GLN A 94 -26.44 -16.74 2.86
C GLN A 94 -26.53 -18.03 2.04
N LYS A 95 -26.34 -19.20 2.67
CA LYS A 95 -26.34 -20.53 2.05
C LYS A 95 -25.34 -20.68 0.90
N VAL A 96 -24.15 -20.07 1.04
CA VAL A 96 -23.06 -20.11 0.05
C VAL A 96 -22.07 -21.23 0.40
N LYS A 97 -21.58 -21.96 -0.62
CA LYS A 97 -20.48 -22.93 -0.45
C LYS A 97 -19.15 -22.19 -0.29
N VAL A 98 -18.34 -22.60 0.67
CA VAL A 98 -17.15 -21.87 1.13
C VAL A 98 -15.95 -22.82 1.18
N TYR A 99 -15.34 -23.09 0.02
CA TYR A 99 -14.14 -23.94 -0.11
C TYR A 99 -13.33 -23.56 -1.37
N ASP A 100 -13.35 -22.29 -1.75
CA ASP A 100 -12.66 -21.80 -2.95
C ASP A 100 -11.41 -20.99 -2.56
N THR A 101 -10.32 -21.16 -3.31
CA THR A 101 -9.06 -20.45 -3.08
C THR A 101 -9.24 -18.95 -3.33
N ASP A 102 -9.93 -18.60 -4.41
CA ASP A 102 -10.22 -17.20 -4.77
C ASP A 102 -11.03 -16.51 -3.67
N LEU A 103 -11.98 -17.25 -3.07
CA LEU A 103 -12.76 -16.74 -1.93
C LEU A 103 -11.89 -16.49 -0.70
N ALA A 104 -10.93 -17.37 -0.40
CA ALA A 104 -10.04 -17.21 0.75
C ALA A 104 -9.11 -16.00 0.57
N GLU A 105 -8.57 -15.81 -0.63
CA GLU A 105 -7.75 -14.63 -0.97
C GLU A 105 -8.56 -13.34 -0.88
N GLN A 106 -9.77 -13.31 -1.47
CA GLN A 106 -10.65 -12.14 -1.37
C GLN A 106 -11.04 -11.84 0.07
N LEU A 107 -11.42 -12.86 0.85
CA LEU A 107 -11.78 -12.69 2.26
C LEU A 107 -10.61 -12.15 3.08
N THR A 108 -9.39 -12.63 2.82
CA THR A 108 -8.17 -12.11 3.44
C THR A 108 -8.01 -10.61 3.20
N LEU A 109 -8.14 -10.18 1.95
CA LEU A 109 -8.03 -8.78 1.55
C LEU A 109 -9.08 -7.91 2.24
N GLU A 110 -10.34 -8.37 2.26
CA GLU A 110 -11.41 -7.60 2.88
C GLU A 110 -11.28 -7.51 4.41
N CYS A 111 -10.87 -8.59 5.08
CA CYS A 111 -10.58 -8.58 6.52
C CYS A 111 -9.44 -7.63 6.87
N LEU A 112 -8.36 -7.60 6.06
CA LEU A 112 -7.27 -6.64 6.20
C LEU A 112 -7.80 -5.20 6.09
N ARG A 113 -8.54 -4.87 5.03
CA ARG A 113 -9.14 -3.55 4.84
C ARG A 113 -10.06 -3.16 6.00
N PHE A 114 -10.87 -4.09 6.51
CA PHE A 114 -11.75 -3.84 7.65
C PHE A 114 -10.96 -3.46 8.90
N MET A 115 -9.90 -4.20 9.21
CA MET A 115 -9.03 -3.86 10.35
C MET A 115 -8.30 -2.53 10.14
N TYR A 116 -7.94 -2.20 8.91
CA TYR A 116 -7.29 -0.91 8.59
C TYR A 116 -8.23 0.27 8.79
N ARG A 117 -9.52 0.11 8.48
CA ARG A 117 -10.54 1.12 8.81
C ARG A 117 -10.58 1.38 10.31
N ILE A 118 -10.56 0.33 11.12
CA ILE A 118 -10.54 0.44 12.59
C ILE A 118 -9.30 1.19 13.07
N LEU A 119 -8.11 0.80 12.60
CA LEU A 119 -6.86 1.46 12.97
C LEU A 119 -6.80 2.91 12.52
N PHE A 120 -7.29 3.21 11.32
CA PHE A 120 -7.39 4.58 10.82
C PHE A 120 -8.32 5.43 11.70
N ILE A 121 -9.49 4.89 12.10
CA ILE A 121 -10.42 5.57 12.98
C ILE A 121 -9.78 5.85 14.34
N LEU A 122 -9.16 4.84 14.94
CA LEU A 122 -8.42 4.98 16.20
C LEU A 122 -7.35 6.07 16.11
N PHE A 123 -6.64 6.15 14.97
CA PHE A 123 -5.66 7.18 14.70
C PHE A 123 -6.30 8.58 14.64
N ILE A 124 -7.32 8.80 13.82
CA ILE A 124 -7.93 10.14 13.66
C ILE A 124 -8.70 10.58 14.92
N GLU A 125 -9.35 9.66 15.65
CA GLU A 125 -10.04 9.98 16.91
C GLU A 125 -9.03 10.34 18.01
N SER A 126 -7.81 9.81 17.96
CA SER A 126 -6.76 10.16 18.92
C SER A 126 -6.06 11.51 18.65
N ARG A 127 -6.31 12.13 17.48
CA ARG A 127 -5.65 13.35 17.00
C ARG A 127 -6.66 14.44 16.64
N LYS A 128 -7.17 15.10 17.68
CA LYS A 128 -8.19 16.15 17.57
C LYS A 128 -7.81 17.29 16.63
N GLU A 129 -6.52 17.58 16.50
CA GLU A 129 -5.96 18.62 15.64
C GLU A 129 -6.17 18.39 14.15
N LEU A 130 -6.48 17.15 13.74
CA LEU A 130 -6.74 16.81 12.33
C LEU A 130 -8.17 17.20 11.91
N GLU A 131 -9.11 17.28 12.84
CA GLU A 131 -10.54 17.60 12.62
C GLU A 131 -11.27 16.67 11.62
N TYR A 132 -10.73 15.47 11.33
CA TYR A 132 -11.41 14.45 10.50
C TYR A 132 -12.48 13.68 11.28
N ALA A 133 -12.29 13.53 12.59
CA ALA A 133 -13.28 13.00 13.52
C ALA A 133 -13.75 14.14 14.44
N PRO A 134 -15.05 14.36 14.62
CA PRO A 134 -15.60 15.44 15.43
C PRO A 134 -15.57 15.07 16.91
N VAL A 135 -14.37 14.79 17.44
CA VAL A 135 -14.14 14.34 18.83
C VAL A 135 -14.51 15.37 19.88
N GLN A 136 -14.73 16.63 19.47
CA GLN A 136 -15.25 17.68 20.33
C GLN A 136 -16.77 17.60 20.52
N SER A 137 -17.48 16.87 19.65
CA SER A 137 -18.92 16.68 19.77
C SER A 137 -19.22 15.52 20.70
N ASP A 138 -19.93 15.83 21.79
CA ASP A 138 -20.48 14.83 22.71
C ASP A 138 -21.39 13.82 22.02
N VAL A 139 -22.16 14.26 21.01
CA VAL A 139 -23.06 13.40 20.24
C VAL A 139 -22.27 12.36 19.45
N TYR A 140 -21.21 12.78 18.78
CA TYR A 140 -20.32 11.85 18.08
C TYR A 140 -19.59 10.93 19.07
N MET A 141 -18.97 11.51 20.09
CA MET A 141 -18.16 10.77 21.06
C MET A 141 -18.96 9.73 21.82
N LYS A 142 -20.22 10.00 22.18
CA LYS A 142 -21.05 9.05 22.92
C LYS A 142 -21.87 8.12 22.02
N GLY A 143 -22.24 8.56 20.82
CA GLY A 143 -23.18 7.84 19.95
C GLY A 143 -22.56 7.05 18.81
N TYR A 144 -21.39 7.46 18.30
CA TYR A 144 -20.84 6.92 17.05
C TYR A 144 -19.36 6.58 17.10
N SER A 145 -18.57 7.24 17.94
CA SER A 145 -17.11 7.07 17.97
C SER A 145 -16.70 5.62 18.23
N PHE A 146 -15.56 5.21 17.70
CA PHE A 146 -14.99 3.91 18.05
C PHE A 146 -14.59 3.89 19.52
N GLU A 147 -14.15 5.01 20.09
CA GLU A 147 -13.89 5.15 21.53
C GLU A 147 -15.09 4.75 22.41
N SER A 148 -16.32 5.10 22.02
CA SER A 148 -17.54 4.66 22.72
C SER A 148 -17.74 3.15 22.68
N LEU A 149 -17.37 2.50 21.57
CA LEU A 149 -17.48 1.05 21.42
C LEU A 149 -16.45 0.33 22.28
N ARG A 150 -15.24 0.88 22.42
CA ARG A 150 -14.22 0.37 23.35
C ARG A 150 -14.73 0.41 24.78
N ASP A 151 -15.24 1.57 25.19
CA ASP A 151 -15.83 1.77 26.51
C ASP A 151 -17.03 0.84 26.79
N LEU A 152 -17.86 0.60 25.78
CA LEU A 152 -19.01 -0.30 25.88
C LEU A 152 -18.55 -1.75 26.10
N VAL A 153 -17.58 -2.21 25.33
CA VAL A 153 -17.02 -3.57 25.40
C VAL A 153 -16.34 -3.82 26.75
N ASP A 154 -15.73 -2.80 27.36
CA ASP A 154 -15.11 -2.91 28.68
C ASP A 154 -16.14 -3.00 29.82
N LYS A 155 -17.31 -2.37 29.66
CA LYS A 155 -18.35 -2.29 30.70
C LYS A 155 -19.40 -3.39 30.61
N VAL A 156 -19.75 -3.82 29.39
CA VAL A 156 -20.88 -4.73 29.16
C VAL A 156 -20.39 -6.17 29.03
N ARG A 157 -20.85 -7.02 29.95
CA ARG A 157 -20.70 -8.46 29.81
C ARG A 157 -21.77 -9.00 28.89
N LEU A 158 -21.38 -9.78 27.88
CA LEU A 158 -22.31 -10.50 27.02
C LEU A 158 -22.83 -11.76 27.75
N GLU A 159 -23.82 -11.55 28.62
CA GLU A 159 -24.50 -12.61 29.37
C GLU A 159 -25.65 -13.18 28.53
N GLY A 160 -25.67 -14.50 28.33
CA GLY A 160 -26.68 -15.19 27.51
C GLY A 160 -26.36 -15.29 26.01
N GLU A 161 -27.00 -16.25 25.33
CA GLU A 161 -26.78 -16.50 23.90
C GLU A 161 -27.29 -15.39 22.99
N GLU A 162 -28.43 -14.76 23.32
CA GLU A 162 -29.01 -13.69 22.48
C GLU A 162 -28.10 -12.46 22.41
N SER A 163 -27.53 -12.03 23.55
CA SER A 163 -26.61 -10.90 23.59
C SER A 163 -25.31 -11.17 22.83
N ARG A 164 -24.81 -12.41 22.86
CA ARG A 164 -23.62 -12.84 22.11
C ARG A 164 -23.86 -12.92 20.61
N ASN A 165 -25.01 -13.44 20.20
CA ASN A 165 -25.37 -13.63 18.80
C ASN A 165 -26.07 -12.42 18.15
N GLY A 166 -26.30 -11.34 18.92
CA GLY A 166 -26.82 -10.08 18.41
C GLY A 166 -25.85 -9.34 17.47
N TYR A 167 -26.34 -8.27 16.83
CA TYR A 167 -25.64 -7.56 15.74
C TYR A 167 -25.50 -6.04 16.00
N PHE A 168 -25.55 -5.62 17.26
CA PHE A 168 -25.46 -4.21 17.63
C PHE A 168 -24.10 -3.62 17.22
N LEU A 169 -23.00 -4.30 17.59
CA LEU A 169 -21.66 -3.83 17.27
C LEU A 169 -21.41 -3.76 15.75
N ASP A 170 -21.94 -4.72 14.99
CA ASP A 170 -21.86 -4.74 13.52
C ASP A 170 -22.58 -3.54 12.91
N THR A 171 -23.80 -3.30 13.37
CA THR A 171 -24.63 -2.18 12.90
C THR A 171 -23.96 -0.84 13.21
N SER A 172 -23.41 -0.68 14.43
CA SER A 172 -22.72 0.53 14.87
C SER A 172 -21.45 0.80 14.08
N LEU A 173 -20.60 -0.21 13.86
CA LEU A 173 -19.38 -0.07 13.06
C LEU A 173 -19.67 0.25 11.60
N LYS A 174 -20.63 -0.46 10.97
CA LYS A 174 -21.04 -0.16 9.60
C LYS A 174 -21.62 1.25 9.47
N LYS A 175 -22.36 1.72 10.48
CA LYS A 175 -22.86 3.08 10.51
C LYS A 175 -21.72 4.09 10.62
N LEU A 176 -20.74 3.86 11.48
CA LEU A 176 -19.54 4.70 11.58
C LEU A 176 -18.77 4.75 10.26
N PHE A 177 -18.53 3.61 9.61
CA PHE A 177 -17.88 3.56 8.29
C PHE A 177 -18.66 4.34 7.23
N SER A 178 -20.00 4.22 7.20
CA SER A 178 -20.87 5.00 6.30
C SER A 178 -20.79 6.49 6.59
N LEU A 179 -20.81 6.92 7.85
CA LEU A 179 -20.70 8.33 8.23
C LEU A 179 -19.35 8.92 7.79
N ILE A 180 -18.27 8.16 7.94
CA ILE A 180 -16.93 8.57 7.50
C ILE A 180 -16.86 8.64 5.97
N TYR A 181 -17.31 7.60 5.27
CA TYR A 181 -17.22 7.54 3.81
C TYR A 181 -18.10 8.58 3.11
N GLU A 182 -19.35 8.71 3.55
CA GLU A 182 -20.35 9.59 2.93
C GLU A 182 -20.30 11.02 3.46
N GLY A 183 -19.67 11.23 4.62
CA GLY A 183 -19.74 12.47 5.38
C GLY A 183 -21.08 12.66 6.09
N TYR A 184 -21.13 13.63 6.99
CA TYR A 184 -22.33 13.98 7.74
C TYR A 184 -22.38 15.50 8.04
N PRO A 185 -23.54 16.17 7.94
CA PRO A 185 -24.77 15.69 7.29
C PRO A 185 -24.53 15.44 5.79
N LYS A 186 -25.30 14.53 5.18
CA LYS A 186 -25.19 14.24 3.74
C LYS A 186 -25.55 15.49 2.93
N ARG A 187 -24.55 16.18 2.38
CA ARG A 187 -24.76 17.31 1.47
C ARG A 187 -24.84 16.76 0.03
N ASN A 188 -26.06 16.53 -0.47
CA ASN A 188 -26.25 16.15 -1.88
C ASN A 188 -25.77 17.30 -2.78
N GLY A 189 -24.87 16.97 -3.71
CA GLY A 189 -24.01 17.92 -4.42
C GLY A 189 -24.67 18.86 -5.42
N THR A 190 -25.36 19.90 -4.93
CA THR A 190 -25.60 21.15 -5.67
C THR A 190 -25.93 22.29 -4.69
N THR A 191 -24.94 22.79 -3.94
CA THR A 191 -24.90 24.20 -3.49
C THR A 191 -23.62 24.45 -2.69
N LYS A 192 -22.99 25.60 -2.96
CA LYS A 192 -22.09 26.24 -2.01
C LYS A 192 -22.82 26.34 -0.67
N THR A 193 -22.19 25.89 0.42
CA THR A 193 -22.45 26.32 1.81
C THR A 193 -23.84 26.94 2.00
N ALA A 194 -24.89 26.12 1.92
CA ALA A 194 -26.19 26.52 2.39
C ALA A 194 -26.14 26.35 3.92
N PRO A 195 -26.31 27.43 4.72
CA PRO A 195 -26.45 27.31 6.17
C PRO A 195 -27.53 26.29 6.51
N ALA A 196 -27.45 25.66 7.68
CA ALA A 196 -28.44 24.67 8.14
C ALA A 196 -29.89 25.18 8.02
N GLU A 197 -30.09 26.50 8.12
CA GLU A 197 -31.37 27.19 7.93
C GLU A 197 -31.97 27.02 6.52
N ALA A 198 -31.16 26.94 5.47
CA ALA A 198 -31.64 26.86 4.08
C ALA A 198 -32.11 25.45 3.66
N LEU A 199 -31.89 24.43 4.50
CA LEU A 199 -32.27 23.04 4.25
C LEU A 199 -33.56 22.61 4.97
N GLY A 200 -34.30 23.55 5.57
CA GLY A 200 -35.54 23.23 6.29
C GLY A 200 -35.32 22.38 7.54
N LEU A 201 -34.10 22.37 8.08
CA LEU A 201 -33.72 21.70 9.32
C LEU A 201 -34.00 22.60 10.54
N GLU A 202 -35.14 23.29 10.56
CA GLU A 202 -35.59 24.02 11.74
C GLU A 202 -35.88 23.01 12.87
N GLY A 203 -34.99 22.94 13.86
CA GLY A 203 -35.10 22.06 15.01
C GLY A 203 -34.01 20.98 15.14
N VAL A 204 -33.13 20.80 14.15
CA VAL A 204 -31.89 20.05 14.35
C VAL A 204 -30.89 21.03 14.94
N GLY A 205 -30.85 21.07 16.28
CA GLY A 205 -30.18 22.12 17.05
C GLY A 205 -28.70 22.35 16.72
N ALA A 206 -28.18 23.45 17.24
CA ALA A 206 -26.78 23.89 17.18
C ALA A 206 -25.72 22.87 17.67
N ASP A 207 -26.13 21.65 18.00
CA ASP A 207 -25.32 20.51 18.48
C ASP A 207 -25.08 19.42 17.42
N ALA A 208 -25.46 19.63 16.16
CA ALA A 208 -25.16 18.70 15.07
C ALA A 208 -23.67 18.75 14.70
N PHE A 209 -22.95 17.62 14.84
CA PHE A 209 -21.56 17.51 14.38
C PHE A 209 -21.46 17.43 12.85
N GLU A 210 -20.30 17.80 12.31
CA GLU A 210 -19.97 17.65 10.90
C GLU A 210 -18.83 16.63 10.73
N ILE A 211 -18.93 15.76 9.73
CA ILE A 211 -17.88 14.86 9.27
C ILE A 211 -17.67 15.13 7.77
N PRO A 212 -16.48 15.58 7.35
CA PRO A 212 -16.19 15.70 5.93
C PRO A 212 -16.17 14.31 5.27
N PRO A 213 -16.71 14.16 4.05
CA PRO A 213 -16.73 12.87 3.36
C PRO A 213 -15.31 12.37 3.06
N LEU A 214 -15.05 11.13 3.48
CA LEU A 214 -13.76 10.48 3.35
C LEU A 214 -13.80 9.37 2.29
N GLN A 215 -13.93 9.79 1.04
CA GLN A 215 -14.07 8.89 -0.11
C GLN A 215 -12.72 8.32 -0.55
N SER A 216 -11.98 7.67 0.34
CA SER A 216 -10.74 6.95 0.03
C SER A 216 -11.03 5.51 -0.41
N HIS A 217 -10.08 4.87 -1.10
CA HIS A 217 -10.16 3.43 -1.42
C HIS A 217 -10.33 2.57 -0.16
N LEU A 218 -9.70 2.95 0.96
CA LEU A 218 -9.79 2.24 2.23
C LEU A 218 -11.24 2.16 2.74
N PHE A 219 -11.99 3.27 2.68
CA PHE A 219 -13.37 3.34 3.20
C PHE A 219 -14.44 3.01 2.14
N ASP A 220 -14.05 2.77 0.89
CA ASP A 220 -14.98 2.42 -0.17
C ASP A 220 -15.70 1.08 0.10
N PRO A 221 -17.04 1.08 0.26
CA PRO A 221 -17.80 -0.14 0.48
C PRO A 221 -17.74 -1.13 -0.69
N GLU A 222 -17.45 -0.68 -1.92
CA GLU A 222 -17.30 -1.57 -3.08
C GLU A 222 -16.05 -2.46 -2.98
N ARG A 223 -15.09 -2.13 -2.10
CA ARG A 223 -13.86 -2.91 -1.85
C ARG A 223 -13.96 -3.94 -0.73
N THR A 224 -15.10 -4.00 -0.03
CA THR A 224 -15.37 -5.03 0.98
C THR A 224 -16.74 -5.68 0.79
N PRO A 225 -17.07 -6.22 -0.40
CA PRO A 225 -18.40 -6.74 -0.68
C PRO A 225 -18.77 -7.97 0.16
N LEU A 226 -17.85 -8.88 0.47
CA LEU A 226 -18.11 -10.04 1.32
C LEU A 226 -18.42 -9.62 2.75
N LEU A 227 -17.60 -8.74 3.33
CA LEU A 227 -17.75 -8.27 4.71
C LEU A 227 -18.96 -7.35 4.89
N ASN A 228 -19.28 -6.52 3.89
CA ASN A 228 -20.47 -5.67 3.95
C ASN A 228 -21.77 -6.48 3.92
N ARG A 229 -21.76 -7.62 3.22
CA ARG A 229 -22.89 -8.56 3.23
C ARG A 229 -22.95 -9.40 4.50
N ALA A 230 -21.81 -9.73 5.10
CA ALA A 230 -21.74 -10.53 6.32
C ALA A 230 -22.43 -9.84 7.50
N ARG A 231 -23.00 -10.60 8.44
CA ARG A 231 -23.47 -10.10 9.74
C ARG A 231 -22.59 -10.63 10.85
N PHE A 232 -21.84 -9.73 11.49
CA PHE A 232 -20.92 -10.11 12.55
C PHE A 232 -21.61 -10.18 13.91
N ARG A 233 -21.35 -11.24 14.66
CA ARG A 233 -21.86 -11.38 16.03
C ARG A 233 -21.20 -10.38 16.96
N ASN A 234 -21.96 -9.97 17.98
CA ASN A 234 -21.46 -9.17 19.08
C ASN A 234 -20.27 -9.83 19.78
N GLU A 235 -20.27 -11.17 19.95
CA GLU A 235 -19.13 -11.87 20.55
C GLU A 235 -17.84 -11.66 19.76
N THR A 236 -17.89 -11.89 18.45
CA THR A 236 -16.74 -11.71 17.55
C THR A 236 -16.26 -10.27 17.54
N LEU A 237 -17.15 -9.29 17.37
CA LEU A 237 -16.75 -7.89 17.34
C LEU A 237 -16.32 -7.34 18.69
N ARG A 238 -16.87 -7.84 19.81
CA ARG A 238 -16.38 -7.55 21.16
C ARG A 238 -14.93 -7.99 21.27
N ASP A 239 -14.62 -9.21 20.84
CA ASP A 239 -13.27 -9.74 20.92
C ASP A 239 -12.32 -8.94 20.03
N VAL A 240 -12.72 -8.61 18.80
CA VAL A 240 -11.95 -7.73 17.90
C VAL A 240 -11.70 -6.36 18.54
N ILE A 241 -12.72 -5.67 19.03
CA ILE A 241 -12.60 -4.34 19.63
C ILE A 241 -11.70 -4.38 20.86
N ARG A 242 -11.88 -5.37 21.74
CA ARG A 242 -11.09 -5.54 22.95
C ARG A 242 -9.62 -5.81 22.63
N GLU A 243 -9.38 -6.69 21.67
CA GLU A 243 -8.06 -7.08 21.21
C GLU A 243 -7.29 -5.90 20.59
N MET A 244 -7.99 -4.98 19.91
CA MET A 244 -7.42 -3.72 19.43
C MET A 244 -7.31 -2.63 20.52
N SER A 245 -7.88 -2.84 21.71
CA SER A 245 -7.99 -1.80 22.73
C SER A 245 -7.01 -1.95 23.88
N ILE A 246 -6.54 -3.17 24.15
CA ILE A 246 -5.81 -3.53 25.36
C ILE A 246 -4.49 -4.19 25.00
N THR A 247 -3.38 -3.75 25.61
CA THR A 247 -2.06 -4.36 25.44
C THR A 247 -1.96 -5.72 26.10
N ARG A 248 -1.01 -6.55 25.63
CA ARG A 248 -0.76 -7.85 26.26
C ARG A 248 -0.03 -7.64 27.59
N PRO A 249 -0.45 -8.29 28.68
CA PRO A 249 0.29 -8.22 29.94
C PRO A 249 1.67 -8.88 29.77
N ARG A 250 2.75 -8.19 30.19
CA ARG A 250 4.12 -8.73 30.18
C ARG A 250 4.65 -8.81 31.61
N GLY A 251 4.85 -10.02 32.12
CA GLY A 251 5.38 -10.26 33.46
C GLY A 251 4.49 -9.69 34.56
N ARG A 252 4.99 -8.69 35.31
CA ARG A 252 4.26 -8.01 36.40
C ARG A 252 3.48 -6.77 35.93
N GLU A 253 3.66 -6.33 34.69
CA GLU A 253 2.94 -5.18 34.15
C GLU A 253 1.50 -5.56 33.82
N ARG A 254 0.56 -4.71 34.25
CA ARG A 254 -0.86 -4.91 33.96
C ARG A 254 -1.15 -4.54 32.51
N ALA A 255 -2.08 -5.26 31.90
CA ALA A 255 -2.66 -4.90 30.62
C ALA A 255 -3.21 -3.46 30.68
N GLY A 256 -2.85 -2.63 29.71
CA GLY A 256 -3.20 -1.21 29.65
C GLY A 256 -3.98 -0.88 28.39
N ARG A 257 -4.69 0.25 28.39
CA ARG A 257 -5.39 0.73 27.20
C ARG A 257 -4.36 1.23 26.17
N VAL A 258 -4.47 0.76 24.93
CA VAL A 258 -3.61 1.21 23.82
C VAL A 258 -3.91 2.67 23.51
N SER A 259 -2.87 3.49 23.50
CA SER A 259 -2.92 4.90 23.07
C SER A 259 -2.44 5.03 21.63
N TYR A 260 -3.34 5.48 20.75
CA TYR A 260 -3.06 5.63 19.32
C TYR A 260 -2.46 6.99 18.93
N SER A 261 -2.41 7.94 19.86
CA SER A 261 -1.86 9.29 19.58
C SER A 261 -0.35 9.24 19.31
N HIS A 262 0.38 8.37 20.02
CA HIS A 262 1.83 8.22 19.94
C HIS A 262 2.30 7.20 18.88
N LEU A 263 1.38 6.48 18.24
CA LEU A 263 1.72 5.59 17.13
C LEU A 263 2.07 6.44 15.90
N GLY A 264 3.36 6.50 15.57
CA GLY A 264 3.84 7.11 14.35
C GLY A 264 3.40 6.33 13.11
N ILE A 265 3.38 7.00 11.96
CA ILE A 265 3.05 6.39 10.65
C ILE A 265 3.97 5.21 10.36
N ASN A 266 5.25 5.34 10.72
CA ASN A 266 6.25 4.28 10.59
C ASN A 266 5.91 3.02 11.40
N GLN A 267 5.37 3.19 12.62
CA GLN A 267 4.95 2.06 13.46
C GLN A 267 3.70 1.39 12.90
N LEU A 268 2.71 2.16 12.46
CA LEU A 268 1.53 1.64 11.75
C LEU A 268 1.93 0.84 10.50
N GLY A 269 2.84 1.39 9.69
CA GLY A 269 3.40 0.70 8.52
C GLY A 269 4.04 -0.63 8.88
N ALA A 270 4.84 -0.68 9.95
CA ALA A 270 5.51 -1.89 10.42
C ALA A 270 4.53 -3.00 10.83
N VAL A 271 3.44 -2.66 11.52
CA VAL A 271 2.39 -3.61 11.89
C VAL A 271 1.85 -4.31 10.63
N TYR A 272 1.59 -3.54 9.58
CA TYR A 272 0.98 -4.04 8.35
C TYR A 272 1.93 -4.78 7.44
N GLU A 273 3.14 -4.25 7.24
CA GLU A 273 4.18 -4.90 6.46
C GLU A 273 4.52 -6.26 7.06
N GLY A 274 4.51 -6.33 8.39
CA GLY A 274 4.64 -7.58 9.13
C GLY A 274 3.57 -8.63 8.78
N LEU A 275 2.41 -8.23 8.24
CA LEU A 275 1.30 -9.11 7.88
C LEU A 275 1.19 -9.38 6.37
N LEU A 276 1.95 -8.69 5.52
CA LEU A 276 1.89 -8.85 4.05
C LEU A 276 2.24 -10.25 3.56
N SER A 277 2.99 -11.01 4.35
CA SER A 277 3.39 -12.39 4.02
C SER A 277 2.37 -13.44 4.50
N TYR A 278 1.31 -13.04 5.18
CA TYR A 278 0.29 -13.97 5.67
C TYR A 278 -0.78 -14.16 4.61
N ARG A 279 -1.32 -15.37 4.54
CA ARG A 279 -2.43 -15.71 3.64
C ARG A 279 -3.53 -16.41 4.40
N GLY A 280 -4.75 -16.14 3.98
CA GLY A 280 -5.92 -16.89 4.39
C GLY A 280 -6.16 -18.07 3.46
N PHE A 281 -6.44 -19.24 4.02
CA PHE A 281 -6.86 -20.42 3.27
C PHE A 281 -7.90 -21.21 4.07
N PHE A 282 -8.66 -22.06 3.39
CA PHE A 282 -9.63 -22.93 4.03
C PHE A 282 -9.01 -24.30 4.35
N ALA A 283 -9.31 -24.83 5.53
CA ALA A 283 -8.98 -26.21 5.85
C ALA A 283 -9.84 -27.17 5.00
N GLU A 284 -9.22 -27.96 4.11
CA GLU A 284 -9.94 -28.91 3.24
C GLU A 284 -10.41 -30.17 3.99
N GLU A 285 -9.73 -30.48 5.09
CA GLU A 285 -10.01 -31.54 6.06
C GLU A 285 -9.67 -31.03 7.48
N ASP A 286 -9.81 -31.88 8.49
CA ASP A 286 -9.43 -31.53 9.85
C ASP A 286 -7.90 -31.47 9.96
N LEU A 287 -7.38 -30.28 10.28
CA LEU A 287 -5.95 -30.00 10.34
C LEU A 287 -5.50 -29.76 11.78
N TYR A 288 -4.37 -30.37 12.14
CA TYR A 288 -3.67 -30.14 13.40
C TYR A 288 -2.45 -29.27 13.15
N GLU A 289 -2.21 -28.31 14.04
CA GLU A 289 -1.01 -27.50 13.98
C GLU A 289 0.18 -28.19 14.66
N VAL A 290 1.32 -28.19 13.97
CA VAL A 290 2.60 -28.70 14.47
C VAL A 290 3.68 -27.61 14.40
N GLN A 291 4.76 -27.78 15.15
CA GLN A 291 5.90 -26.87 15.21
C GLN A 291 7.21 -27.62 14.94
N PRO A 292 8.27 -26.94 14.45
CA PRO A 292 9.58 -27.55 14.30
C PRO A 292 10.16 -28.05 15.63
N LYS A 293 10.89 -29.16 15.57
CA LYS A 293 11.57 -29.74 16.74
C LYS A 293 12.54 -28.74 17.39
N GLY A 294 12.34 -28.49 18.69
CA GLY A 294 13.20 -27.62 19.49
C GLY A 294 12.86 -26.12 19.39
N GLU A 295 11.84 -25.75 18.61
CA GLU A 295 11.33 -24.38 18.55
C GLU A 295 10.09 -24.20 19.43
N SER A 296 9.87 -22.97 19.90
CA SER A 296 8.69 -22.61 20.68
C SER A 296 7.59 -22.08 19.77
N TRP A 297 6.36 -22.57 19.96
CA TRP A 297 5.21 -22.12 19.20
C TRP A 297 4.98 -20.62 19.34
N ASP A 298 4.87 -19.95 18.20
CA ASP A 298 4.50 -18.55 18.09
C ASP A 298 3.51 -18.40 16.93
N GLU A 299 2.36 -17.79 17.18
CA GLU A 299 1.31 -17.58 16.18
C GLU A 299 1.72 -16.64 15.02
N LEU A 300 2.80 -15.87 15.18
CA LEU A 300 3.38 -15.06 14.11
C LEU A 300 4.45 -15.80 13.29
N GLN A 301 4.89 -16.98 13.71
CA GLN A 301 5.81 -17.80 12.91
C GLN A 301 5.07 -18.60 11.84
N VAL A 302 5.85 -19.32 11.02
CA VAL A 302 5.32 -20.19 9.97
C VAL A 302 4.43 -21.26 10.61
N GLY A 303 3.17 -21.33 10.18
CA GLY A 303 2.24 -22.37 10.63
C GLY A 303 2.43 -23.64 9.80
N TYR A 304 2.59 -24.78 10.47
CA TYR A 304 2.63 -26.10 9.83
C TYR A 304 1.35 -26.87 10.17
N PHE A 305 0.66 -27.34 9.14
CA PHE A 305 -0.63 -28.01 9.27
C PHE A 305 -0.55 -29.41 8.71
N VAL A 306 -1.03 -30.38 9.48
CA VAL A 306 -1.06 -31.79 9.07
C VAL A 306 -2.42 -32.41 9.34
N PRO A 307 -2.88 -33.34 8.48
CA PRO A 307 -4.11 -34.08 8.75
C PRO A 307 -3.93 -35.03 9.93
N ALA A 308 -5.04 -35.45 10.53
CA ALA A 308 -5.04 -36.39 11.66
C ALA A 308 -4.21 -37.66 11.39
N SER A 309 -4.23 -38.15 10.15
CA SER A 309 -3.52 -39.36 9.71
C SER A 309 -1.99 -39.27 9.80
N ARG A 310 -1.43 -38.05 9.79
CA ARG A 310 0.02 -37.81 9.85
C ARG A 310 0.50 -37.30 11.20
N LEU A 311 -0.41 -37.08 12.15
CA LEU A 311 -0.06 -36.53 13.47
C LEU A 311 0.85 -37.46 14.27
N GLU A 312 0.72 -38.78 14.06
CA GLU A 312 1.58 -39.80 14.68
C GLU A 312 3.03 -39.75 14.19
N GLU A 313 3.31 -39.12 13.05
CA GLU A 313 4.68 -38.92 12.53
C GLU A 313 5.48 -37.89 13.35
N TYR A 314 4.81 -37.09 14.20
CA TYR A 314 5.40 -36.00 14.97
C TYR A 314 5.49 -36.32 16.46
N GLU A 315 6.59 -35.93 17.10
CA GLU A 315 6.82 -36.08 18.53
C GLU A 315 5.83 -35.24 19.34
N GLU A 316 5.58 -35.64 20.59
CA GLU A 316 4.63 -34.94 21.46
C GLU A 316 5.01 -33.46 21.69
N THR A 317 6.31 -33.16 21.70
CA THR A 317 6.84 -31.79 21.79
C THR A 317 6.65 -30.96 20.53
N GLU A 318 6.34 -31.58 19.39
CA GLU A 318 6.11 -30.91 18.11
C GLU A 318 4.62 -30.60 17.88
N ARG A 319 3.72 -31.14 18.72
CA ARG A 319 2.27 -30.94 18.59
C ARG A 319 1.85 -29.69 19.34
N VAL A 320 1.29 -28.72 18.61
CA VAL A 320 0.84 -27.47 19.22
C VAL A 320 -0.43 -27.73 20.03
N ARG A 321 -0.48 -27.17 21.24
CA ARG A 321 -1.62 -27.30 22.16
C ARG A 321 -2.23 -25.95 22.51
N ASN A 322 -3.53 -25.95 22.74
CA ASN A 322 -4.26 -24.82 23.30
C ASN A 322 -3.93 -24.66 24.80
N PRO A 323 -4.27 -23.50 25.42
CA PRO A 323 -4.04 -23.29 26.84
C PRO A 323 -4.73 -24.30 27.78
N ASP A 324 -5.80 -24.94 27.32
CA ASP A 324 -6.51 -26.01 28.04
C ASP A 324 -5.84 -27.39 27.89
N GLY A 325 -4.72 -27.47 27.18
CA GLY A 325 -3.98 -28.70 26.92
C GLY A 325 -4.52 -29.52 25.75
N SER A 326 -5.62 -29.13 25.09
CA SER A 326 -6.11 -29.81 23.88
C SER A 326 -5.18 -29.59 22.69
N LEU A 327 -5.16 -30.53 21.74
CA LEU A 327 -4.43 -30.33 20.48
C LEU A 327 -5.06 -29.18 19.69
N LYS A 328 -4.22 -28.37 19.05
CA LYS A 328 -4.68 -27.23 18.25
C LYS A 328 -5.25 -27.71 16.92
N LEU A 329 -6.55 -28.00 16.93
CA LEU A 329 -7.33 -28.47 15.79
C LEU A 329 -8.02 -27.32 15.06
N TYR A 330 -7.96 -27.38 13.74
CA TYR A 330 -8.70 -26.55 12.80
C TYR A 330 -9.66 -27.46 12.02
N PRO A 331 -10.96 -27.47 12.37
CA PRO A 331 -11.93 -28.29 11.67
C PRO A 331 -12.05 -27.95 10.18
N LYS A 332 -12.51 -28.92 9.39
CA LYS A 332 -12.80 -28.72 7.97
C LYS A 332 -13.67 -27.48 7.72
N GLY A 333 -13.22 -26.65 6.80
CA GLY A 333 -13.90 -25.42 6.40
C GLY A 333 -13.70 -24.24 7.35
N THR A 334 -12.75 -24.32 8.28
CA THR A 334 -12.23 -23.18 9.03
C THR A 334 -11.34 -22.34 8.12
N PHE A 335 -11.50 -21.01 8.20
CA PHE A 335 -10.60 -20.05 7.59
C PHE A 335 -9.37 -19.87 8.49
N ILE A 336 -8.19 -20.21 7.97
CA ILE A 336 -6.92 -20.13 8.69
C ILE A 336 -6.13 -18.97 8.10
N TYR A 337 -5.65 -18.04 8.94
CA TYR A 337 -4.83 -16.92 8.49
C TYR A 337 -3.41 -17.01 9.08
N ARG A 338 -2.45 -17.50 8.30
CA ARG A 338 -1.10 -17.81 8.79
C ARG A 338 -0.02 -17.49 7.77
N LEU A 339 1.21 -17.42 8.28
CA LEU A 339 2.39 -17.41 7.44
C LEU A 339 2.63 -18.84 6.92
N ALA A 340 2.51 -19.04 5.61
CA ALA A 340 2.64 -20.37 4.99
C ALA A 340 4.04 -20.58 4.40
N GLY A 341 4.68 -21.71 4.74
CA GLY A 341 5.94 -22.16 4.14
C GLY A 341 7.08 -21.13 4.15
N ARG A 342 7.76 -20.95 3.00
CA ARG A 342 8.87 -20.01 2.81
C ARG A 342 8.42 -18.64 2.31
N GLU A 343 7.14 -18.27 2.48
CA GLU A 343 6.61 -17.05 1.86
C GLU A 343 7.26 -15.78 2.37
N ARG A 344 7.68 -15.70 3.64
CA ARG A 344 8.43 -14.55 4.16
C ARG A 344 9.80 -14.37 3.50
N GLU A 345 10.48 -15.48 3.23
CA GLU A 345 11.77 -15.46 2.52
C GLU A 345 11.59 -15.10 1.04
N LYS A 346 10.48 -15.54 0.43
CA LYS A 346 10.15 -15.24 -0.97
C LYS A 346 9.62 -13.83 -1.18
N SER A 347 8.85 -13.28 -0.23
CA SER A 347 8.27 -11.95 -0.29
C SER A 347 9.26 -10.86 0.08
N ALA A 348 10.31 -11.20 0.85
CA ALA A 348 11.28 -10.28 1.42
C ALA A 348 10.63 -9.05 2.10
N SER A 349 9.41 -9.20 2.64
CA SER A 349 8.66 -8.15 3.33
C SER A 349 9.27 -7.87 4.71
N TYR A 350 10.41 -7.17 4.72
CA TYR A 350 11.10 -6.73 5.93
C TYR A 350 10.96 -5.23 6.09
N TYR A 351 10.26 -4.85 7.16
CA TYR A 351 10.17 -3.47 7.58
C TYR A 351 11.56 -2.88 7.82
N THR A 352 11.80 -1.70 7.25
CA THR A 352 13.02 -0.92 7.49
C THR A 352 12.80 -0.02 8.72
N PRO A 353 13.56 -0.21 9.81
CA PRO A 353 13.49 0.65 10.99
C PRO A 353 13.58 2.14 10.65
N GLU A 354 12.76 2.95 11.33
CA GLU A 354 12.71 4.41 11.16
C GLU A 354 14.10 5.08 11.30
N THR A 355 14.94 4.60 12.23
CA THR A 355 16.30 5.12 12.40
C THR A 355 17.17 4.94 11.15
N LEU A 356 16.96 3.85 10.41
CA LEU A 356 17.66 3.57 9.16
C LEU A 356 17.09 4.41 8.01
N THR A 357 15.77 4.54 7.90
CA THR A 357 15.16 5.37 6.86
C THR A 357 15.56 6.83 7.02
N GLN A 358 15.47 7.38 8.23
CA GLN A 358 15.90 8.75 8.55
C GLN A 358 17.35 9.01 8.17
N CYS A 359 18.24 8.09 8.57
CA CYS A 359 19.66 8.18 8.29
C CYS A 359 19.94 8.18 6.78
N LEU A 360 19.44 7.18 6.05
CA LEU A 360 19.70 7.05 4.62
C LEU A 360 19.18 8.26 3.84
N VAL A 361 17.93 8.66 4.09
CA VAL A 361 17.31 9.82 3.41
C VAL A 361 18.09 11.09 3.71
N LYS A 362 18.47 11.32 4.97
CA LYS A 362 19.23 12.52 5.37
C LYS A 362 20.52 12.65 4.57
N TYR A 363 21.31 11.58 4.49
CA TYR A 363 22.58 11.63 3.77
C TYR A 363 22.40 11.66 2.25
N ALA A 364 21.37 11.00 1.70
CA ALA A 364 21.05 11.08 0.28
C ALA A 364 20.61 12.49 -0.13
N LEU A 365 19.78 13.15 0.68
CA LEU A 365 19.28 14.50 0.40
C LEU A 365 20.34 15.57 0.66
N LYS A 366 21.25 15.39 1.62
CA LYS A 366 22.26 16.40 1.97
C LYS A 366 23.05 16.91 0.76
N GLU A 367 23.56 16.01 -0.07
CA GLU A 367 24.31 16.38 -1.27
C GLU A 367 23.39 16.85 -2.41
N LEU A 368 22.21 16.23 -2.54
CA LEU A 368 21.24 16.58 -3.58
C LEU A 368 20.68 18.00 -3.41
N LEU A 369 20.46 18.44 -2.18
CA LEU A 369 19.86 19.74 -1.86
C LEU A 369 20.86 20.89 -1.86
N LYS A 370 22.15 20.60 -2.03
CA LYS A 370 23.19 21.62 -2.13
C LYS A 370 22.89 22.54 -3.33
N ASP A 371 22.96 23.84 -3.10
CA ASP A 371 22.75 24.90 -4.09
C ASP A 371 21.36 24.93 -4.75
N LYS A 372 20.38 24.17 -4.24
CA LYS A 372 18.98 24.23 -4.69
C LYS A 372 18.21 25.36 -4.00
N THR A 373 17.37 26.03 -4.77
CA THR A 373 16.31 26.89 -4.25
C THR A 373 15.17 26.08 -3.65
N ALA A 374 14.34 26.71 -2.83
CA ALA A 374 13.15 26.08 -2.28
C ALA A 374 12.21 25.58 -3.40
N ASP A 375 12.00 26.34 -4.46
CA ASP A 375 11.08 25.92 -5.52
C ASP A 375 11.62 24.75 -6.36
N GLU A 376 12.93 24.62 -6.51
CA GLU A 376 13.55 23.45 -7.16
C GLU A 376 13.39 22.15 -6.36
N ILE A 377 13.22 22.23 -5.04
CA ILE A 377 12.90 21.07 -4.19
C ILE A 377 11.55 20.47 -4.59
N LEU A 378 10.57 21.31 -4.93
CA LEU A 378 9.22 20.87 -5.30
C LEU A 378 9.16 20.14 -6.64
N GLU A 379 10.20 20.24 -7.47
CA GLU A 379 10.28 19.63 -8.80
C GLU A 379 11.05 18.31 -8.81
N LEU A 380 11.64 17.91 -7.67
CA LEU A 380 12.30 16.61 -7.53
C LEU A 380 11.31 15.46 -7.77
N LYS A 381 11.82 14.34 -8.26
CA LYS A 381 11.04 13.11 -8.49
C LYS A 381 11.66 11.99 -7.68
N ILE A 382 10.89 11.44 -6.74
CA ILE A 382 11.34 10.43 -5.78
C ILE A 382 10.70 9.11 -6.19
N CYS A 383 11.51 8.07 -6.39
CA CYS A 383 11.03 6.75 -6.76
C CYS A 383 11.52 5.70 -5.78
N GLU A 384 10.61 4.92 -5.22
CA GLU A 384 10.91 3.76 -4.38
C GLU A 384 10.47 2.47 -5.11
N PRO A 385 11.39 1.74 -5.77
CA PRO A 385 11.05 0.63 -6.67
C PRO A 385 10.66 -0.68 -5.96
N ALA A 386 10.69 -0.72 -4.63
CA ALA A 386 10.25 -1.81 -3.79
C ALA A 386 9.70 -1.19 -2.49
N MET A 387 8.57 -0.49 -2.62
CA MET A 387 8.17 0.49 -1.63
C MET A 387 7.61 -0.09 -0.34
N GLY A 388 7.10 -1.33 -0.33
CA GLY A 388 6.41 -1.87 0.84
C GLY A 388 5.32 -0.91 1.32
N SER A 389 5.38 -0.50 2.59
CA SER A 389 4.46 0.49 3.17
C SER A 389 4.88 1.96 2.95
N ALA A 390 5.76 2.24 1.98
CA ALA A 390 6.29 3.56 1.63
C ALA A 390 7.07 4.26 2.76
N ALA A 391 7.91 3.52 3.50
CA ALA A 391 8.68 4.07 4.60
C ALA A 391 9.71 5.12 4.13
N PHE A 392 10.44 4.86 3.03
CA PHE A 392 11.40 5.82 2.50
C PHE A 392 10.72 7.02 1.83
N ILE A 393 9.63 6.81 1.08
CA ILE A 393 8.82 7.91 0.55
C ILE A 393 8.34 8.84 1.68
N ASN A 394 7.80 8.29 2.77
CA ASN A 394 7.29 9.08 3.89
C ASN A 394 8.38 9.93 4.56
N GLU A 395 9.55 9.34 4.75
CA GLU A 395 10.70 10.02 5.32
C GLU A 395 11.26 11.09 4.38
N ALA A 396 11.40 10.78 3.08
CA ALA A 396 11.85 11.73 2.06
C ALA A 396 10.92 12.93 1.95
N VAL A 397 9.60 12.73 1.92
CA VAL A 397 8.61 13.80 1.92
C VAL A 397 8.75 14.68 3.17
N THR A 398 8.95 14.07 4.35
CA THR A 398 9.09 14.81 5.61
C THR A 398 10.32 15.70 5.63
N GLN A 399 11.48 15.17 5.22
CA GLN A 399 12.73 15.93 5.18
C GLN A 399 12.74 17.00 4.08
N LEU A 400 12.16 16.71 2.91
CA LEU A 400 12.04 17.70 1.83
C LEU A 400 11.09 18.83 2.18
N ALA A 401 9.98 18.56 2.88
CA ALA A 401 9.08 19.60 3.34
C ALA A 401 9.75 20.52 4.37
N GLU A 402 10.52 19.95 5.30
CA GLU A 402 11.33 20.71 6.24
C GLU A 402 12.36 21.59 5.52
N ALA A 403 13.13 21.01 4.60
CA ALA A 403 14.12 21.73 3.82
C ALA A 403 13.49 22.86 2.98
N TYR A 404 12.34 22.59 2.35
CA TYR A 404 11.57 23.58 1.61
C TYR A 404 11.22 24.78 2.49
N LEU A 405 10.57 24.56 3.64
CA LEU A 405 10.14 25.64 4.52
C LEU A 405 11.32 26.42 5.09
N GLN A 406 12.43 25.75 5.43
CA GLN A 406 13.63 26.42 5.92
C GLN A 406 14.26 27.31 4.85
N LEU A 407 14.41 26.81 3.62
CA LEU A 407 14.97 27.59 2.52
C LEU A 407 14.03 28.72 2.10
N LYS A 408 12.73 28.45 1.97
CA LYS A 408 11.75 29.46 1.52
C LYS A 408 11.69 30.64 2.49
N GLN A 409 11.69 30.40 3.80
CA GLN A 409 11.72 31.48 4.80
C GLN A 409 12.99 32.33 4.71
N ARG A 410 14.15 31.73 4.37
CA ARG A 410 15.41 32.45 4.16
C ARG A 410 15.39 33.25 2.86
N GLU A 411 14.90 32.67 1.78
CA GLU A 411 14.78 33.32 0.46
C GLU A 411 13.82 34.52 0.50
N THR A 412 12.71 34.41 1.24
CA THR A 412 11.71 35.46 1.34
C THR A 412 11.90 36.40 2.54
N GLU A 413 12.84 36.09 3.44
CA GLU A 413 13.04 36.79 4.71
C GLU A 413 11.77 36.89 5.59
N ILE A 414 10.83 35.95 5.43
CA ILE A 414 9.56 35.90 6.17
C ILE A 414 9.58 34.67 7.07
N THR A 415 9.32 34.86 8.36
CA THR A 415 9.21 33.76 9.32
C THR A 415 7.75 33.32 9.47
N ILE A 416 7.51 32.00 9.38
CA ILE A 416 6.20 31.40 9.62
C ILE A 416 5.91 31.42 11.12
N ALA A 417 4.69 31.78 11.49
CA ALA A 417 4.25 31.77 12.88
C ALA A 417 4.19 30.33 13.44
N VAL A 418 4.45 30.17 14.74
CA VAL A 418 4.66 28.85 15.39
C VAL A 418 3.45 27.94 15.27
N ASP A 419 2.30 28.52 15.56
CA ASP A 419 0.97 27.92 15.49
C ASP A 419 0.61 27.46 14.06
N ARG A 420 1.24 28.07 13.03
CA ARG A 420 1.00 27.73 11.62
C ARG A 420 2.07 26.82 11.01
N TYR A 421 3.25 26.71 11.60
CA TYR A 421 4.37 25.97 11.00
C TYR A 421 4.03 24.49 10.77
N ALA A 422 3.39 23.84 11.76
CA ALA A 422 3.01 22.44 11.65
C ALA A 422 2.00 22.22 10.51
N GLU A 423 1.00 23.09 10.39
CA GLU A 423 0.02 23.05 9.31
C GLU A 423 0.67 23.28 7.94
N GLU A 424 1.50 24.31 7.80
CA GLU A 424 2.23 24.60 6.57
C GLU A 424 3.15 23.43 6.15
N LYS A 425 3.81 22.79 7.12
CA LYS A 425 4.61 21.58 6.87
C LYS A 425 3.74 20.47 6.29
N GLN A 426 2.55 20.22 6.83
CA GLN A 426 1.66 19.20 6.27
C GLN A 426 1.17 19.56 4.86
N ARG A 427 0.87 20.84 4.58
CA ARG A 427 0.50 21.30 3.24
C ARG A 427 1.63 21.07 2.22
N VAL A 428 2.88 21.35 2.60
CA VAL A 428 4.05 21.06 1.74
C VAL A 428 4.22 19.55 1.55
N LYS A 429 4.07 18.75 2.60
CA LYS A 429 4.13 17.28 2.49
C LYS A 429 3.04 16.74 1.57
N MET A 430 1.82 17.26 1.65
CA MET A 430 0.73 16.93 0.72
C MET A 430 1.11 17.28 -0.71
N ARG A 431 1.62 18.50 -0.95
CA ARG A 431 2.01 18.96 -2.29
C ARG A 431 3.12 18.14 -2.92
N LEU A 432 4.09 17.67 -2.11
CA LEU A 432 5.13 16.75 -2.55
C LEU A 432 4.52 15.37 -2.85
N SER A 433 3.79 14.79 -1.90
CA SER A 433 3.19 13.45 -2.06
C SER A 433 2.25 13.38 -3.27
N ASP A 434 1.43 14.39 -3.51
CA ASP A 434 0.49 14.40 -4.63
C ASP A 434 1.17 14.48 -6.01
N ARG A 435 2.43 14.96 -6.12
CA ARG A 435 3.05 15.25 -7.44
C ARG A 435 4.47 14.75 -7.67
N THR A 436 5.20 14.34 -6.64
CA THR A 436 6.65 14.06 -6.74
C THR A 436 7.07 12.66 -6.39
N VAL A 437 6.22 11.90 -5.69
CA VAL A 437 6.55 10.54 -5.24
C VAL A 437 6.01 9.49 -6.21
N TYR A 438 6.78 8.43 -6.40
CA TYR A 438 6.48 7.29 -7.24
C TYR A 438 6.95 6.02 -6.52
N GLY A 439 6.26 4.91 -6.72
CA GLY A 439 6.60 3.67 -6.06
C GLY A 439 6.11 2.46 -6.83
N ILE A 440 6.84 1.36 -6.68
CA ILE A 440 6.49 0.07 -7.27
C ILE A 440 6.54 -0.98 -6.17
N ASP A 441 5.54 -1.84 -6.12
CA ASP A 441 5.58 -3.04 -5.29
C ASP A 441 4.94 -4.24 -6.00
N LEU A 442 5.50 -5.42 -5.79
CA LEU A 442 4.98 -6.66 -6.36
C LEU A 442 3.67 -7.08 -5.69
N ASN A 443 3.50 -6.78 -4.40
CA ASN A 443 2.29 -7.13 -3.65
C ASN A 443 1.24 -6.01 -3.81
N PRO A 444 0.05 -6.28 -4.37
CA PRO A 444 -0.98 -5.27 -4.54
C PRO A 444 -1.48 -4.69 -3.20
N ILE A 445 -1.39 -5.46 -2.10
CA ILE A 445 -1.74 -4.97 -0.75
C ILE A 445 -0.74 -3.93 -0.27
N ALA A 446 0.55 -4.11 -0.58
CA ALA A 446 1.59 -3.13 -0.23
C ALA A 446 1.35 -1.79 -0.92
N VAL A 447 0.84 -1.81 -2.17
CA VAL A 447 0.44 -0.59 -2.87
C VAL A 447 -0.68 0.15 -2.14
N GLU A 448 -1.76 -0.55 -1.76
CA GLU A 448 -2.84 0.06 -0.97
C GLU A 448 -2.35 0.59 0.38
N LEU A 449 -1.41 -0.12 1.03
CA LEU A 449 -0.79 0.32 2.26
C LEU A 449 0.06 1.58 2.11
N ALA A 450 0.85 1.65 1.05
CA ALA A 450 1.62 2.82 0.71
C ALA A 450 0.71 4.03 0.52
N GLU A 451 -0.42 3.89 -0.19
CA GLU A 451 -1.40 4.98 -0.36
C GLU A 451 -1.90 5.52 1.00
N VAL A 452 -2.31 4.63 1.90
CA VAL A 452 -2.81 5.00 3.23
C VAL A 452 -1.71 5.60 4.10
N SER A 453 -0.52 5.01 4.10
CA SER A 453 0.62 5.48 4.90
C SER A 453 1.07 6.87 4.47
N VAL A 454 1.21 7.11 3.16
CA VAL A 454 1.54 8.43 2.62
C VAL A 454 0.45 9.43 2.96
N TRP A 455 -0.82 9.04 2.86
CA TRP A 455 -1.90 9.93 3.23
C TRP A 455 -1.89 10.30 4.72
N LEU A 456 -1.76 9.32 5.63
CA LEU A 456 -1.64 9.57 7.08
C LEU A 456 -0.49 10.54 7.40
N ASN A 457 0.58 10.48 6.62
CA ASN A 457 1.72 11.37 6.74
C ASN A 457 1.45 12.79 6.28
N THR A 458 0.43 13.06 5.47
CA THR A 458 0.15 14.38 4.89
C THR A 458 -1.14 15.02 5.38
N ILE A 459 -1.86 14.40 6.32
CA ILE A 459 -3.15 14.91 6.79
C ILE A 459 -3.01 16.30 7.41
N TYR A 460 -3.88 17.22 6.97
CA TYR A 460 -4.09 18.53 7.57
C TYR A 460 -5.56 18.96 7.45
N LYS A 461 -5.94 19.95 8.26
CA LYS A 461 -7.28 20.52 8.29
C LYS A 461 -7.70 21.07 6.92
N GLY A 462 -8.85 20.65 6.42
CA GLY A 462 -9.36 21.07 5.11
C GLY A 462 -8.60 20.48 3.90
N GLY A 463 -7.65 19.57 4.13
CA GLY A 463 -7.01 18.78 3.08
C GLY A 463 -7.97 17.80 2.40
N TYR A 464 -7.52 17.19 1.31
CA TYR A 464 -8.26 16.16 0.58
C TYR A 464 -7.52 14.82 0.62
N VAL A 465 -8.19 13.74 0.22
CA VAL A 465 -7.55 12.42 0.08
C VAL A 465 -6.67 12.40 -1.17
N PRO A 466 -5.33 12.27 -1.04
CA PRO A 466 -4.44 12.20 -2.19
C PRO A 466 -4.77 10.97 -3.04
N TRP A 467 -4.54 11.10 -4.35
CA TRP A 467 -4.85 10.04 -5.33
C TRP A 467 -3.59 9.63 -6.06
N PHE A 468 -3.19 8.37 -5.91
CA PHE A 468 -1.84 7.91 -6.23
C PHE A 468 -1.73 6.98 -7.44
N ARG A 469 -2.81 6.73 -8.20
CA ARG A 469 -2.81 5.67 -9.23
C ARG A 469 -1.88 5.90 -10.42
N THR A 470 -1.38 7.11 -10.63
CA THR A 470 -0.36 7.38 -11.66
C THR A 470 1.07 7.28 -11.10
N GLN A 471 1.21 7.06 -9.80
CA GLN A 471 2.44 7.20 -9.03
C GLN A 471 2.87 5.90 -8.35
N LEU A 472 1.95 5.27 -7.63
CA LEU A 472 2.15 4.01 -6.93
C LEU A 472 1.55 2.88 -7.76
N MET A 473 2.38 1.93 -8.18
CA MET A 473 2.02 0.91 -9.15
C MET A 473 2.30 -0.49 -8.61
N ASN A 474 1.39 -1.42 -8.89
CA ASN A 474 1.66 -2.83 -8.69
C ASN A 474 2.48 -3.39 -9.87
N GLY A 475 3.63 -4.01 -9.58
CA GLY A 475 4.48 -4.61 -10.60
C GLY A 475 5.81 -5.13 -10.08
N ASN A 476 6.52 -5.86 -10.94
CA ASN A 476 7.87 -6.30 -10.66
C ASN A 476 8.88 -5.25 -11.14
N SER A 477 9.69 -4.69 -10.25
CA SER A 477 10.66 -3.64 -10.60
C SER A 477 11.97 -4.16 -11.21
N LEU A 478 12.23 -5.47 -11.11
CA LEU A 478 13.43 -6.11 -11.65
C LEU A 478 13.24 -6.60 -13.08
N ILE A 479 12.06 -7.13 -13.38
CA ILE A 479 11.71 -7.77 -14.65
C ILE A 479 10.82 -6.83 -15.45
N GLY A 480 11.14 -6.63 -16.72
CA GLY A 480 10.25 -5.90 -17.61
C GLY A 480 10.89 -5.36 -18.87
N ALA A 481 10.04 -4.83 -19.74
CA ALA A 481 10.47 -4.10 -20.92
C ALA A 481 10.92 -2.68 -20.56
N ARG A 482 12.20 -2.39 -20.77
CA ARG A 482 12.77 -1.05 -20.67
C ARG A 482 12.70 -0.31 -22.01
N ARG A 483 12.82 1.03 -21.97
CA ARG A 483 12.95 1.87 -23.18
C ARG A 483 14.38 1.80 -23.73
N GLN A 484 14.75 0.62 -24.22
CA GLN A 484 16.08 0.30 -24.73
C GLN A 484 15.98 -0.34 -26.12
N VAL A 485 17.02 -0.14 -26.93
CA VAL A 485 17.00 -0.51 -28.35
C VAL A 485 18.31 -1.15 -28.79
N TYR A 486 18.23 -1.88 -29.90
CA TYR A 486 19.37 -2.41 -30.64
C TYR A 486 19.42 -1.81 -32.04
N ARG A 487 20.62 -1.70 -32.61
CA ARG A 487 20.80 -1.23 -33.98
C ARG A 487 20.64 -2.39 -34.98
N PRO A 488 20.17 -2.13 -36.21
CA PRO A 488 19.96 -3.16 -37.23
C PRO A 488 21.18 -4.03 -37.53
N ASP A 489 22.39 -3.46 -37.49
CA ASP A 489 23.65 -4.17 -37.71
C ASP A 489 23.88 -5.27 -36.66
N GLN A 490 23.53 -5.00 -35.40
CA GLN A 490 23.68 -5.95 -34.28
C GLN A 490 22.67 -7.09 -34.39
N ILE A 491 21.47 -6.79 -34.85
CA ILE A 491 20.36 -7.76 -34.97
C ILE A 491 20.59 -8.74 -36.13
N ARG A 492 21.24 -8.27 -37.21
CA ARG A 492 21.55 -9.07 -38.40
C ARG A 492 22.88 -9.83 -38.32
N GLU A 493 23.66 -9.62 -37.26
CA GLU A 493 24.97 -10.24 -37.09
C GLU A 493 24.85 -11.77 -37.02
N LYS A 494 25.70 -12.45 -37.79
CA LYS A 494 25.72 -13.91 -37.89
C LYS A 494 26.74 -14.54 -36.95
N LYS A 495 27.76 -13.79 -36.55
CA LYS A 495 28.76 -14.22 -35.56
C LYS A 495 28.14 -14.22 -34.17
N LYS A 496 28.01 -15.40 -33.56
CA LYS A 496 27.33 -15.59 -32.27
C LYS A 496 27.86 -14.66 -31.19
N GLU A 497 29.17 -14.47 -31.14
CA GLU A 497 29.85 -13.63 -30.16
C GLU A 497 29.61 -12.11 -30.33
N LYS A 498 28.93 -11.70 -31.41
CA LYS A 498 28.60 -10.30 -31.73
C LYS A 498 27.10 -10.07 -31.94
N GLN A 499 26.26 -11.07 -31.68
CA GLN A 499 24.81 -10.95 -31.82
C GLN A 499 24.22 -9.98 -30.78
N TRP A 500 23.02 -9.45 -31.05
CA TRP A 500 22.36 -8.48 -30.17
C TRP A 500 22.28 -8.95 -28.71
N HIS A 501 22.00 -10.23 -28.46
CA HIS A 501 21.86 -10.79 -27.10
C HIS A 501 23.19 -10.93 -26.34
N THR A 502 24.35 -10.70 -26.98
CA THR A 502 25.66 -10.67 -26.31
C THR A 502 26.14 -9.24 -26.01
N VAL A 503 25.34 -8.23 -26.34
CA VAL A 503 25.65 -6.80 -26.12
C VAL A 503 24.49 -6.16 -25.34
N ALA A 504 24.80 -5.25 -24.43
CA ALA A 504 23.77 -4.49 -23.72
C ALA A 504 23.01 -3.56 -24.69
N PRO A 505 21.67 -3.47 -24.61
CA PRO A 505 20.91 -2.55 -25.45
C PRO A 505 21.11 -1.10 -25.02
N GLU A 506 21.01 -0.19 -25.97
CA GLU A 506 21.18 1.26 -25.74
C GLU A 506 19.92 1.85 -25.12
N ARG A 507 20.06 2.66 -24.07
CA ARG A 507 18.94 3.33 -23.42
C ARG A 507 18.52 4.56 -24.21
N VAL A 508 17.21 4.67 -24.50
CA VAL A 508 16.64 5.90 -25.08
C VAL A 508 16.23 6.82 -23.93
N GLU A 509 17.06 7.82 -23.65
CA GLU A 509 16.88 8.72 -22.50
C GLU A 509 15.53 9.45 -22.52
N PRO A 510 14.93 9.75 -21.34
CA PRO A 510 13.68 10.50 -21.27
C PRO A 510 13.73 11.79 -22.10
N LYS A 511 12.61 12.15 -22.74
CA LYS A 511 12.48 13.36 -23.61
C LYS A 511 13.37 13.36 -24.86
N THR A 512 14.06 12.26 -25.18
CA THR A 512 14.80 12.09 -26.44
C THR A 512 14.03 11.18 -27.40
N THR A 513 14.34 11.28 -28.70
CA THR A 513 13.82 10.39 -29.74
C THR A 513 14.65 9.12 -29.86
N ARG A 514 14.01 8.02 -30.25
CA ARG A 514 14.70 6.76 -30.55
C ARG A 514 15.65 6.96 -31.75
N PRO A 515 16.88 6.42 -31.72
CA PRO A 515 17.78 6.42 -32.88
C PRO A 515 17.11 5.81 -34.12
N ALA A 516 17.24 6.46 -35.27
CA ALA A 516 16.56 6.06 -36.50
C ALA A 516 16.85 4.61 -36.87
N GLY A 517 15.80 3.84 -37.15
CA GLY A 517 15.89 2.44 -37.56
C GLY A 517 16.30 1.45 -36.45
N SER A 518 16.55 1.89 -35.21
CA SER A 518 16.81 0.98 -34.09
C SER A 518 15.54 0.21 -33.68
N VAL A 519 15.67 -0.94 -33.03
CA VAL A 519 14.55 -1.82 -32.67
C VAL A 519 14.46 -1.97 -31.16
N TYR A 520 13.27 -1.86 -30.59
CA TYR A 520 13.06 -2.09 -29.16
C TYR A 520 13.42 -3.52 -28.75
N HIS A 521 14.16 -3.65 -27.63
CA HIS A 521 14.67 -4.96 -27.17
C HIS A 521 13.57 -5.98 -26.89
N PHE A 522 12.39 -5.54 -26.43
CA PHE A 522 11.25 -6.40 -26.13
C PHE A 522 10.49 -6.90 -27.39
N LEU A 523 11.01 -6.61 -28.58
CA LEU A 523 10.58 -7.24 -29.84
C LEU A 523 11.49 -8.39 -30.26
N LEU A 524 12.60 -8.60 -29.55
CA LEU A 524 13.64 -9.56 -29.90
C LEU A 524 13.63 -10.78 -28.99
N ALA A 525 14.05 -11.91 -29.55
CA ALA A 525 14.30 -13.14 -28.82
C ALA A 525 15.60 -13.08 -28.02
N ASP A 526 15.67 -13.89 -26.96
CA ASP A 526 16.88 -14.11 -26.17
C ASP A 526 17.10 -15.62 -25.92
N PRO A 527 18.34 -16.14 -26.06
CA PRO A 527 18.66 -17.53 -25.77
C PRO A 527 18.34 -18.02 -24.35
N ALA A 528 18.18 -17.11 -23.39
CA ALA A 528 17.79 -17.43 -22.02
C ALA A 528 16.26 -17.57 -21.81
N MET A 529 15.44 -17.23 -22.80
CA MET A 529 13.99 -17.43 -22.72
C MET A 529 13.60 -18.91 -22.66
N ALA A 530 12.56 -19.22 -21.88
CA ALA A 530 12.04 -20.58 -21.65
C ALA A 530 13.12 -21.59 -21.25
N THR A 531 14.08 -21.20 -20.40
CA THR A 531 15.17 -22.07 -19.93
C THR A 531 14.96 -22.57 -18.50
N TYR A 532 15.29 -23.83 -18.26
CA TYR A 532 15.19 -24.49 -16.95
C TYR A 532 16.46 -25.28 -16.67
N GLU A 533 17.14 -24.97 -15.56
CA GLU A 533 18.43 -25.57 -15.23
C GLU A 533 18.37 -26.65 -14.14
N ASP A 534 17.25 -26.73 -13.40
CA ASP A 534 17.07 -27.63 -12.27
C ASP A 534 17.24 -29.12 -12.64
N LYS A 535 17.99 -29.86 -11.81
CA LYS A 535 18.33 -31.27 -12.07
C LYS A 535 17.14 -32.21 -11.96
N VAL A 536 16.18 -31.93 -11.08
CA VAL A 536 14.97 -32.73 -10.90
C VAL A 536 14.03 -32.50 -12.08
N VAL A 537 13.83 -31.24 -12.47
CA VAL A 537 13.02 -30.88 -13.65
C VAL A 537 13.58 -31.56 -14.91
N LYS A 538 14.91 -31.55 -15.09
CA LYS A 538 15.58 -32.25 -16.20
C LYS A 538 15.28 -33.74 -16.30
N LYS A 539 15.03 -34.41 -15.17
CA LYS A 539 14.68 -35.83 -15.14
C LYS A 539 13.20 -36.07 -15.40
N LEU A 540 12.33 -35.20 -14.90
CA LEU A 540 10.87 -35.38 -14.95
C LEU A 540 10.23 -34.88 -16.25
N LYS A 541 10.84 -33.90 -16.93
CA LYS A 541 10.24 -33.14 -18.05
C LYS A 541 11.17 -33.08 -19.28
N ALA A 542 11.81 -34.19 -19.60
CA ALA A 542 12.87 -34.24 -20.62
C ALA A 542 12.37 -33.88 -22.03
N GLU A 543 11.17 -34.32 -22.42
CA GLU A 543 10.58 -34.04 -23.73
C GLU A 543 10.20 -32.57 -23.88
N GLU A 544 9.59 -31.97 -22.86
CA GLU A 544 9.25 -30.55 -22.84
C GLU A 544 10.51 -29.67 -22.91
N LEU A 545 11.57 -30.04 -22.20
CA LEU A 545 12.86 -29.34 -22.28
C LEU A 545 13.53 -29.47 -23.66
N LYS A 546 13.33 -30.60 -24.35
CA LYS A 546 13.81 -30.76 -25.73
C LYS A 546 13.07 -29.79 -26.66
N ARG A 547 11.74 -29.69 -26.52
CA ARG A 547 10.92 -28.71 -27.27
C ARG A 547 11.36 -27.28 -27.01
N PHE A 548 11.60 -26.89 -25.75
CA PHE A 548 12.12 -25.55 -25.42
C PHE A 548 13.47 -25.26 -26.07
N LYS A 549 14.39 -26.22 -26.10
CA LYS A 549 15.69 -26.06 -26.76
C LYS A 549 15.56 -25.91 -28.27
N GLU A 550 14.72 -26.71 -28.91
CA GLU A 550 14.46 -26.65 -30.35
C GLU A 550 13.79 -25.33 -30.72
N TRP A 551 12.75 -24.95 -29.96
CA TRP A 551 12.07 -23.67 -30.08
C TRP A 551 13.05 -22.51 -29.94
N ASN A 552 13.83 -22.45 -28.86
CA ASN A 552 14.74 -21.32 -28.61
C ASN A 552 15.80 -21.20 -29.72
N LYS A 553 16.32 -22.33 -30.22
CA LYS A 553 17.29 -22.33 -31.32
C LYS A 553 16.73 -21.68 -32.59
N ASP A 554 15.49 -21.98 -32.95
CA ASP A 554 14.82 -21.35 -34.09
C ASP A 554 14.40 -19.90 -33.77
N PHE A 555 13.79 -19.70 -32.60
CA PHE A 555 13.25 -18.43 -32.15
C PHE A 555 14.32 -17.36 -31.92
N SER A 556 15.59 -17.73 -31.68
CA SER A 556 16.74 -16.83 -31.45
C SER A 556 17.76 -16.78 -32.60
N ARG A 557 17.46 -17.34 -33.78
CA ARG A 557 18.34 -17.23 -34.98
C ARG A 557 18.56 -15.78 -35.43
N PRO A 558 19.63 -15.42 -36.16
CA PRO A 558 19.76 -14.08 -36.76
C PRO A 558 18.53 -13.66 -37.55
N TYR A 559 18.15 -12.39 -37.44
CA TYR A 559 17.03 -11.85 -38.20
C TYR A 559 17.46 -11.49 -39.62
N ASP A 560 16.60 -11.76 -40.59
CA ASP A 560 16.82 -11.34 -41.97
C ASP A 560 16.37 -9.89 -42.22
N ALA A 561 16.54 -9.41 -43.46
CA ALA A 561 16.24 -8.03 -43.81
C ALA A 561 14.74 -7.69 -43.74
N GLU A 562 13.85 -8.63 -44.07
CA GLU A 562 12.40 -8.43 -44.04
C GLU A 562 11.87 -8.48 -42.60
N GLU A 563 12.40 -9.38 -41.78
CA GLU A 563 12.12 -9.40 -40.34
C GLU A 563 12.56 -8.10 -39.67
N VAL A 564 13.76 -7.59 -39.99
CA VAL A 564 14.25 -6.30 -39.46
C VAL A 564 13.37 -5.14 -39.89
N LYS A 565 12.92 -5.11 -41.14
CA LYS A 565 11.99 -4.08 -41.62
C LYS A 565 10.65 -4.13 -40.87
N THR A 566 10.16 -5.34 -40.57
CA THR A 566 8.97 -5.53 -39.73
C THR A 566 9.20 -5.01 -38.32
N LEU A 567 10.33 -5.36 -37.70
CA LEU A 567 10.70 -4.90 -36.35
C LEU A 567 10.84 -3.38 -36.25
N GLN A 568 11.39 -2.73 -37.28
CA GLN A 568 11.49 -1.27 -37.37
C GLN A 568 10.11 -0.63 -37.44
N ARG A 569 9.22 -1.14 -38.31
CA ARG A 569 7.82 -0.70 -38.41
C ARG A 569 7.07 -0.84 -37.09
N LEU A 570 7.22 -1.98 -36.40
CA LEU A 570 6.63 -2.18 -35.06
C LEU A 570 7.22 -1.20 -34.04
N SER A 571 8.51 -0.88 -34.14
CA SER A 571 9.16 0.11 -33.26
C SER A 571 8.66 1.53 -33.50
N ASP A 572 8.39 1.91 -34.75
CA ASP A 572 7.78 3.20 -35.11
C ASP A 572 6.35 3.28 -34.55
N GLN A 573 5.60 2.18 -34.64
CA GLN A 573 4.26 2.10 -34.06
C GLN A 573 4.29 2.17 -32.53
N ILE A 574 5.28 1.57 -31.87
CA ILE A 574 5.49 1.71 -30.42
C ILE A 574 5.72 3.17 -30.05
N ASP A 575 6.58 3.90 -30.77
CA ASP A 575 6.81 5.32 -30.49
C ASP A 575 5.52 6.15 -30.61
N PHE A 576 4.70 5.86 -31.63
CA PHE A 576 3.39 6.50 -31.81
C PHE A 576 2.43 6.22 -30.65
N LEU A 577 2.33 4.95 -30.22
CA LEU A 577 1.50 4.57 -29.07
C LEU A 577 2.02 5.17 -27.77
N TRP A 578 3.34 5.23 -27.60
CA TRP A 578 3.98 5.79 -26.40
C TRP A 578 3.69 7.29 -26.28
N GLU A 579 3.78 8.04 -27.38
CA GLU A 579 3.44 9.47 -27.41
C GLU A 579 1.95 9.70 -27.09
N LYS A 580 1.05 8.87 -27.63
CA LYS A 580 -0.38 8.92 -27.26
C LYS A 580 -0.59 8.60 -25.78
N HIS A 581 0.11 7.61 -25.26
CA HIS A 581 0.05 7.23 -23.86
C HIS A 581 0.53 8.36 -22.94
N LEU A 582 1.64 9.02 -23.27
CA LEU A 582 2.16 10.17 -22.53
C LEU A 582 1.15 11.33 -22.51
N LYS A 583 0.50 11.62 -23.64
CA LYS A 583 -0.57 12.64 -23.72
C LYS A 583 -1.77 12.27 -22.84
N ALA A 584 -2.21 11.01 -22.88
CA ALA A 584 -3.31 10.54 -22.03
C ALA A 584 -2.96 10.64 -20.54
N ARG A 585 -1.77 10.19 -20.14
CA ARG A 585 -1.27 10.31 -18.77
C ARG A 585 -1.22 11.76 -18.30
N LYS A 586 -0.63 12.65 -19.09
CA LYS A 586 -0.58 14.09 -18.77
C LYS A 586 -1.98 14.66 -18.63
N LYS A 587 -2.92 14.23 -19.47
CA LYS A 587 -4.31 14.67 -19.38
C LYS A 587 -4.98 14.21 -18.09
N VAL A 588 -4.75 12.97 -17.66
CA VAL A 588 -5.22 12.48 -16.36
C VAL A 588 -4.63 13.34 -15.24
N GLU A 589 -3.31 13.52 -15.21
CA GLU A 589 -2.62 14.35 -14.19
C GLU A 589 -3.23 15.76 -14.14
N GLU A 590 -3.37 16.45 -15.28
CA GLU A 590 -4.01 17.77 -15.34
C GLU A 590 -5.46 17.80 -14.81
N LEU A 591 -6.22 16.71 -14.99
CA LEU A 591 -7.60 16.58 -14.54
C LEU A 591 -7.71 16.23 -13.06
N THR A 592 -6.84 15.36 -12.55
CA THR A 592 -6.92 14.78 -11.21
C THR A 592 -6.12 15.56 -10.16
N GLU A 593 -5.11 16.33 -10.57
CA GLU A 593 -4.33 17.22 -9.71
C GLU A 593 -5.24 18.25 -9.03
N SER A 594 -5.03 18.44 -7.73
CA SER A 594 -5.74 19.47 -6.97
C SER A 594 -4.78 20.61 -6.63
N ALA A 595 -5.30 21.83 -6.59
CA ALA A 595 -4.50 22.99 -6.22
C ALA A 595 -4.16 22.94 -4.73
N ILE A 596 -2.88 23.09 -4.40
CA ILE A 596 -2.41 23.15 -3.02
C ILE A 596 -1.52 24.38 -2.89
N SER A 597 -2.07 25.44 -2.29
CA SER A 597 -1.25 26.56 -1.85
C SER A 597 -0.36 26.11 -0.70
N ILE A 598 0.88 26.59 -0.69
CA ILE A 598 1.87 26.36 0.35
C ILE A 598 2.61 27.68 0.61
N PHE A 599 3.31 27.80 1.75
CA PHE A 599 4.09 28.99 2.05
C PHE A 599 4.98 29.45 0.89
N GLY A 600 4.79 30.70 0.43
CA GLY A 600 5.55 31.29 -0.67
C GLY A 600 5.11 30.86 -2.07
N ARG A 601 4.07 30.03 -2.22
CA ARG A 601 3.49 29.61 -3.51
C ARG A 601 1.98 29.42 -3.42
N GLU A 602 1.24 30.41 -3.93
CA GLU A 602 -0.22 30.34 -4.02
C GLU A 602 -0.67 29.66 -5.32
N GLU A 603 -1.56 28.67 -5.21
CA GLU A 603 -2.16 28.01 -6.35
C GLU A 603 -3.67 28.31 -6.38
N LYS A 604 -4.16 28.84 -7.52
CA LYS A 604 -5.59 29.05 -7.70
C LYS A 604 -6.25 27.78 -8.20
N ALA A 605 -7.23 27.27 -7.44
CA ALA A 605 -8.07 26.18 -7.88
C ALA A 605 -8.81 26.58 -9.16
N ARG A 606 -8.52 25.86 -10.26
CA ARG A 606 -9.18 26.08 -11.56
C ARG A 606 -10.58 25.45 -11.62
N ARG A 607 -10.90 24.54 -10.70
CA ARG A 607 -12.11 23.70 -10.67
C ARG A 607 -12.39 23.20 -9.25
N ARG A 608 -13.59 22.62 -9.04
CA ARG A 608 -13.87 21.84 -7.83
C ARG A 608 -12.94 20.61 -7.77
N PRO A 609 -12.49 20.18 -6.57
CA PRO A 609 -11.79 18.91 -6.43
C PRO A 609 -12.68 17.76 -6.89
N TYR A 610 -12.09 16.81 -7.63
CA TYR A 610 -12.75 15.55 -7.93
C TYR A 610 -12.63 14.60 -6.73
N THR A 611 -13.68 13.82 -6.52
CA THR A 611 -13.68 12.69 -5.60
C THR A 611 -12.74 11.59 -6.11
N THR A 612 -12.28 10.70 -5.25
CA THR A 612 -11.46 9.54 -5.64
C THR A 612 -12.15 8.69 -6.72
N LYS A 613 -13.47 8.48 -6.61
CA LYS A 613 -14.24 7.73 -7.60
C LYS A 613 -14.30 8.43 -8.96
N GLU A 614 -14.43 9.76 -8.96
CA GLU A 614 -14.35 10.54 -10.21
C GLU A 614 -12.95 10.50 -10.82
N LYS A 615 -11.89 10.56 -10.00
CA LYS A 615 -10.50 10.44 -10.47
C LYS A 615 -10.23 9.05 -11.05
N ASP A 616 -10.71 8.00 -10.38
CA ASP A 616 -10.66 6.62 -10.88
C ASP A 616 -11.37 6.49 -12.22
N ALA A 617 -12.59 7.01 -12.37
CA ALA A 617 -13.32 6.97 -13.64
C ALA A 617 -12.58 7.73 -14.76
N ILE A 618 -11.95 8.87 -14.46
CA ILE A 618 -11.09 9.61 -15.41
C ILE A 618 -9.89 8.77 -15.81
N TYR A 619 -9.24 8.11 -14.86
CA TYR A 619 -8.09 7.25 -15.11
C TYR A 619 -8.45 6.01 -15.93
N GLU A 620 -9.49 5.27 -15.55
CA GLU A 620 -9.98 4.09 -16.27
C GLU A 620 -10.34 4.43 -17.71
N SER A 621 -11.05 5.55 -17.93
CA SER A 621 -11.50 5.95 -19.27
C SER A 621 -10.37 6.53 -20.15
N LEU A 622 -9.47 7.36 -19.62
CA LEU A 622 -8.44 8.03 -20.43
C LEU A 622 -7.13 7.25 -20.50
N PHE A 623 -6.73 6.61 -19.40
CA PHE A 623 -5.45 5.92 -19.29
C PHE A 623 -5.56 4.45 -19.69
N HIS A 624 -6.48 3.70 -19.05
CA HIS A 624 -6.73 2.30 -19.39
C HIS A 624 -7.65 2.12 -20.60
N THR A 625 -8.37 3.17 -21.00
CA THR A 625 -9.37 3.14 -22.09
C THR A 625 -10.43 2.06 -21.90
N GLU A 626 -10.78 1.78 -20.64
CA GLU A 626 -11.84 0.83 -20.31
C GLU A 626 -13.15 1.33 -20.91
N LYS A 627 -13.92 0.42 -21.52
CA LYS A 627 -15.20 0.68 -22.24
C LYS A 627 -15.05 1.29 -23.64
N MET A 628 -13.84 1.42 -24.17
CA MET A 628 -13.64 1.70 -25.61
C MET A 628 -13.84 0.41 -26.43
N GLU A 629 -14.36 0.53 -27.66
CA GLU A 629 -14.48 -0.62 -28.58
C GLU A 629 -13.12 -1.25 -28.92
N ASN A 630 -12.06 -0.43 -28.97
CA ASN A 630 -10.71 -0.86 -29.27
C ASN A 630 -9.77 -0.62 -28.08
N ALA A 631 -8.82 -1.54 -27.89
CA ALA A 631 -7.78 -1.40 -26.88
C ALA A 631 -6.95 -0.11 -27.10
N GLY A 632 -6.80 0.70 -26.04
CA GLY A 632 -6.01 1.92 -26.11
C GLY A 632 -4.50 1.69 -26.09
N PRO A 633 -3.71 2.79 -26.21
CA PRO A 633 -2.27 2.71 -26.32
C PRO A 633 -1.58 2.00 -25.14
N TYR A 634 -2.02 2.26 -23.90
CA TYR A 634 -1.46 1.61 -22.72
C TYR A 634 -1.64 0.09 -22.77
N ALA A 635 -2.87 -0.38 -22.96
CA ALA A 635 -3.19 -1.81 -22.96
C ALA A 635 -2.40 -2.56 -24.05
N ARG A 636 -2.23 -1.95 -25.22
CA ARG A 636 -1.48 -2.54 -26.35
C ARG A 636 0.02 -2.61 -26.07
N LEU A 637 0.60 -1.52 -25.58
CA LEU A 637 2.01 -1.49 -25.17
C LEU A 637 2.26 -2.50 -24.04
N LYS A 638 1.42 -2.47 -22.99
CA LYS A 638 1.53 -3.37 -21.85
C LYS A 638 1.43 -4.83 -22.29
N LEU A 639 0.43 -5.19 -23.10
CA LEU A 639 0.27 -6.56 -23.58
C LEU A 639 1.46 -7.04 -24.41
N ALA A 640 2.02 -6.20 -25.29
CA ALA A 640 3.21 -6.55 -26.05
C ALA A 640 4.42 -6.80 -25.13
N MET A 641 4.60 -5.98 -24.10
CA MET A 641 5.68 -6.12 -23.12
C MET A 641 5.47 -7.32 -22.20
N ASP A 642 4.25 -7.54 -21.72
CA ASP A 642 3.86 -8.70 -20.91
C ASP A 642 4.05 -9.99 -21.70
N TYR A 643 3.69 -10.00 -22.99
CA TYR A 643 3.88 -11.16 -23.85
C TYR A 643 5.36 -11.52 -23.99
N TRP A 644 6.22 -10.52 -24.23
CA TRP A 644 7.68 -10.73 -24.24
C TRP A 644 8.19 -11.24 -22.88
N CYS A 645 7.73 -10.66 -21.76
CA CYS A 645 8.12 -11.11 -20.43
C CYS A 645 7.68 -12.56 -20.16
N ALA A 646 6.48 -12.95 -20.61
CA ALA A 646 5.96 -14.30 -20.42
C ALA A 646 6.84 -15.38 -21.08
N LEU A 647 7.53 -15.07 -22.18
CA LEU A 647 8.47 -15.99 -22.84
C LEU A 647 9.67 -16.35 -21.94
N TRP A 648 10.04 -15.50 -20.99
CA TRP A 648 11.10 -15.80 -20.02
C TRP A 648 10.67 -16.80 -18.95
N PHE A 649 9.38 -16.79 -18.58
CA PHE A 649 8.81 -17.57 -17.46
C PHE A 649 7.77 -18.58 -17.94
N TRP A 650 7.91 -19.07 -19.18
CA TRP A 650 6.90 -19.92 -19.79
C TRP A 650 6.73 -21.24 -19.01
N PRO A 651 5.49 -21.64 -18.64
CA PRO A 651 5.26 -22.87 -17.89
C PRO A 651 5.73 -24.10 -18.65
N ILE A 652 6.53 -24.95 -18.01
CA ILE A 652 7.14 -26.12 -18.66
C ILE A 652 6.11 -27.13 -19.18
N ASP A 653 4.97 -27.23 -18.49
CA ASP A 653 3.84 -28.08 -18.84
C ASP A 653 3.03 -27.56 -20.04
N LYS A 654 3.27 -26.31 -20.47
CA LYS A 654 2.63 -25.66 -21.61
C LYS A 654 3.58 -25.45 -22.80
N ALA A 655 4.59 -26.30 -22.93
CA ALA A 655 5.64 -26.12 -23.92
C ALA A 655 5.17 -26.18 -25.37
N ASP A 656 4.06 -26.86 -25.62
CA ASP A 656 3.35 -26.94 -26.90
C ASP A 656 2.66 -25.63 -27.32
N LEU A 657 2.44 -24.71 -26.39
CA LEU A 657 1.78 -23.42 -26.66
C LEU A 657 2.76 -22.28 -27.01
N LEU A 658 4.06 -22.57 -27.11
CA LEU A 658 5.06 -21.56 -27.48
C LEU A 658 4.86 -21.10 -28.92
N PRO A 659 4.84 -19.78 -29.18
CA PRO A 659 4.67 -19.26 -30.53
C PRO A 659 5.93 -19.47 -31.37
N SER A 660 5.82 -19.85 -32.64
CA SER A 660 6.91 -19.69 -33.59
C SER A 660 7.31 -18.20 -33.71
N ARG A 661 8.49 -17.91 -34.27
CA ARG A 661 8.92 -16.52 -34.49
C ARG A 661 7.94 -15.73 -35.36
N SER A 662 7.42 -16.37 -36.41
CA SER A 662 6.47 -15.74 -37.32
C SER A 662 5.13 -15.46 -36.63
N GLU A 663 4.64 -16.39 -35.79
CA GLU A 663 3.44 -16.17 -34.97
C GLU A 663 3.67 -15.05 -33.96
N PHE A 664 4.81 -15.00 -33.28
CA PHE A 664 5.13 -13.92 -32.35
C PHE A 664 5.12 -12.55 -33.03
N LEU A 665 5.76 -12.40 -34.19
CA LEU A 665 5.75 -11.15 -34.96
C LEU A 665 4.35 -10.80 -35.50
N MET A 666 3.55 -11.80 -35.88
CA MET A 666 2.16 -11.62 -36.28
C MET A 666 1.31 -11.12 -35.11
N HIS A 667 1.42 -11.77 -33.93
CA HIS A 667 0.72 -11.37 -32.72
C HIS A 667 1.12 -9.95 -32.31
N LEU A 668 2.41 -9.60 -32.34
CA LEU A 668 2.86 -8.24 -32.07
C LEU A 668 2.30 -7.22 -33.06
N SER A 669 2.22 -7.56 -34.35
CA SER A 669 1.57 -6.71 -35.36
C SER A 669 0.09 -6.49 -35.03
N LEU A 670 -0.63 -7.56 -34.69
CA LEU A 670 -2.03 -7.48 -34.26
C LEU A 670 -2.20 -6.58 -33.03
N ILE A 671 -1.38 -6.78 -32.00
CA ILE A 671 -1.44 -6.03 -30.75
C ILE A 671 -1.08 -4.55 -30.98
N LEU A 672 0.03 -4.27 -31.67
CA LEU A 672 0.59 -2.92 -31.78
C LEU A 672 -0.03 -2.09 -32.90
N GLU A 673 -0.54 -2.71 -33.97
CA GLU A 673 -1.10 -2.00 -35.14
C GLU A 673 -2.62 -2.10 -35.18
N GLY A 674 -3.20 -3.17 -34.63
CA GLY A 674 -4.64 -3.32 -34.49
C GLY A 674 -5.32 -3.84 -35.77
N ASN A 675 -4.52 -4.19 -36.78
CA ASN A 675 -4.95 -4.72 -38.06
C ASN A 675 -4.10 -5.96 -38.42
N LEU A 676 -4.69 -6.90 -39.19
CA LEU A 676 -3.95 -7.98 -39.85
C LEU A 676 -3.13 -7.39 -41.00
N ILE A 677 -1.83 -7.14 -40.80
CA ILE A 677 -0.89 -6.95 -41.90
C ILE A 677 -0.21 -8.31 -42.14
N PRO A 678 -0.33 -8.91 -43.35
CA PRO A 678 0.28 -10.21 -43.63
C PRO A 678 1.79 -10.17 -43.43
N THR A 679 2.34 -11.08 -42.62
CA THR A 679 3.78 -11.20 -42.30
C THR A 679 4.56 -12.08 -43.29
N ALA A 680 3.98 -12.44 -44.44
CA ALA A 680 4.63 -13.26 -45.46
C ALA A 680 4.90 -12.47 -46.76
N PRO A 681 5.96 -12.77 -47.51
CA PRO A 681 6.19 -12.14 -48.81
C PRO A 681 5.01 -12.47 -49.72
N ALA A 682 4.38 -11.42 -50.26
CA ALA A 682 3.30 -11.57 -51.23
C ALA A 682 3.75 -12.53 -52.34
N GLN A 683 3.17 -13.73 -52.38
CA GLN A 683 3.17 -14.52 -53.60
C GLN A 683 2.55 -13.62 -54.67
N ARG A 684 3.34 -13.30 -55.70
CA ARG A 684 2.83 -12.57 -56.87
C ARG A 684 1.56 -13.28 -57.34
N PRO A 685 0.45 -12.55 -57.57
CA PRO A 685 -0.74 -13.17 -58.11
C PRO A 685 -0.39 -13.82 -59.45
N LEU A 686 -0.72 -15.10 -59.58
CA LEU A 686 -0.40 -15.96 -60.73
C LEU A 686 -1.29 -15.70 -61.95
N PHE A 687 -2.07 -14.63 -61.96
CA PHE A 687 -2.92 -14.25 -63.07
C PHE A 687 -2.82 -12.75 -63.34
N VAL A 688 -2.25 -12.43 -64.49
CA VAL A 688 -2.47 -11.15 -65.17
C VAL A 688 -3.79 -11.32 -65.91
N GLU A 689 -4.87 -10.77 -65.38
CA GLU A 689 -6.05 -10.49 -66.21
C GLU A 689 -5.80 -9.17 -66.92
N ASN A 690 -5.40 -9.28 -68.17
CA ASN A 690 -5.64 -8.26 -69.19
C ASN A 690 -7.13 -8.29 -69.54
N ASP A 691 -7.79 -7.14 -69.48
CA ASP A 691 -8.59 -6.53 -70.56
C ASP A 691 -9.85 -5.78 -70.08
N ALA A 692 -10.02 -4.61 -70.71
CA ALA A 692 -11.12 -3.64 -70.74
C ALA A 692 -11.26 -2.62 -69.60
#